data_AF-A0A2G5E709-F1
#
_entry.id   AF-A0A2G5E709-F1
#
_cell.length_a   1.000
_cell.length_b   1.000
_cell.length_c   1.000
_cell.angle_alpha   90.00
_cell.angle_beta   90.00
_cell.angle_gamma   90.00
#
_symmetry.space_group_name_H-M   'P 1'
#
loop_
_entity.id
_entity.type
_entity.pdbx_description
1 polymer ?
#
loop_
_entity_poly.entity_id
_entity_poly.type
_entity_poly.pdbx_seq_one_letter_code
_entity_poly.pdbx_strand_id
1 'polypeptide(L)'
;IIPSRCHPSVLFYMAASSSATTTFPLQSEMIIPDTFTSDDYNFNVKPLLEIVENILQHSILNSAQGEYSHGGVKESMADDDTVRFVLYDIQKIGHEVLFNGEDESMLNEIHKILSTYAWGAKPVLALAAFAMTYGNFWLTVQMHSTNPLAYSVAVLKGILNISNLSTTVLKSWFDNLNDAIKAMIEFYDFPSELITSEDSSLHSEAESISHTGVNWIIKAVVACATHFNSLFGRSYQLLINTKSYGDTEEKKCNQLHQLLLQLLGKETTQANNTKVLSILIPLKDDNPPLIHASTNTRVGVEVLRRKTVMLLLSDLDITEEELIILRQIYNDAYLEKSERPYEMVWLPIVDNSTEWTDAKQERFNRLQSLMPWFSVHHPSLIDPNVIEFIKEQWHFDRKPLIVVLNPQGSLICPNAMHMIWIWGIASFPFSRKREEDLWNEEKWTIEFLVDGIDQSILTWLAGGNYICLYGGDDINWIRKFTSTMRDVAHEAQVHLEMVYVGTSKNKEQVKKNMTTISIEKLSHCWEDPVSIWFFWLRLKSMWYSKIRHKQTVEDDAMMRGIVTMLTFDSSNGWAVIGKRTGGMALVPGWKILETLIKFDEWKDNIAGERFVEALIKATGSNKIQEHCLKLVLPKIPGKMHDVSCSECGNPMEKYILYECCDK
;
A
#
# COMPACT_ATOMS: atom_id res chain seq x y z
N ILE A 1 -49.63 38.35 -3.40
CA ILE A 1 -50.05 37.34 -2.39
C ILE A 1 -49.16 36.13 -2.62
N ILE A 2 -47.95 36.16 -2.06
CA ILE A 2 -47.04 35.01 -2.06
C ILE A 2 -47.54 34.13 -0.92
N PRO A 3 -47.84 32.83 -1.12
CA PRO A 3 -48.32 32.02 -0.03
C PRO A 3 -47.23 31.99 1.04
N SER A 4 -47.62 32.18 2.30
CA SER A 4 -46.79 32.06 3.50
C SER A 4 -46.22 30.64 3.73
N ARG A 5 -46.13 29.82 2.66
CA ARG A 5 -45.49 28.50 2.59
C ARG A 5 -44.12 28.53 1.91
N CYS A 6 -43.75 29.63 1.25
CA CYS A 6 -42.45 29.81 0.57
C CYS A 6 -41.45 30.62 1.42
N HIS A 7 -41.54 30.56 2.75
CA HIS A 7 -40.50 31.11 3.61
C HIS A 7 -39.46 30.01 3.88
N PRO A 8 -38.13 30.29 3.87
CA PRO A 8 -37.08 29.31 4.16
C PRO A 8 -37.34 28.48 5.43
N SER A 9 -38.12 29.03 6.36
CA SER A 9 -38.55 28.37 7.58
C SER A 9 -39.46 27.16 7.40
N VAL A 10 -40.20 26.98 6.29
CA VAL A 10 -41.02 25.77 6.06
C VAL A 10 -40.15 24.59 5.61
N LEU A 11 -39.16 24.83 4.75
CA LEU A 11 -38.11 23.85 4.42
C LEU A 11 -37.17 23.60 5.61
N PHE A 12 -36.90 24.63 6.42
CA PHE A 12 -36.17 24.49 7.69
C PHE A 12 -36.96 23.68 8.72
N TYR A 13 -38.30 23.78 8.74
CA TYR A 13 -39.15 22.96 9.62
C TYR A 13 -39.20 21.50 9.19
N MET A 14 -39.12 21.20 7.88
CA MET A 14 -38.98 19.82 7.38
C MET A 14 -37.59 19.23 7.66
N ALA A 15 -36.54 20.05 7.68
CA ALA A 15 -35.22 19.63 8.16
C ALA A 15 -35.19 19.45 9.69
N ALA A 16 -35.90 20.28 10.44
CA ALA A 16 -35.91 20.27 11.91
C ALA A 16 -36.81 19.19 12.54
N SER A 17 -37.83 18.68 11.84
CA SER A 17 -38.66 17.57 12.33
C SER A 17 -37.95 16.21 12.26
N SER A 18 -36.76 16.14 11.65
CA SER A 18 -35.88 14.96 11.64
C SER A 18 -35.08 14.76 12.93
N SER A 19 -35.52 15.31 14.07
CA SER A 19 -34.78 15.32 15.33
C SER A 19 -34.58 13.92 15.93
N ALA A 20 -33.55 13.24 15.44
CA ALA A 20 -32.71 12.31 16.19
C ALA A 20 -31.25 12.59 15.80
N THR A 21 -30.71 13.65 16.40
CA THR A 21 -29.27 13.86 16.65
C THR A 21 -28.34 13.81 15.44
N THR A 22 -28.35 14.85 14.61
CA THR A 22 -27.12 15.51 14.12
C THR A 22 -27.49 16.84 13.47
N THR A 23 -27.11 17.94 14.11
CA THR A 23 -27.20 19.29 13.56
C THR A 23 -26.17 19.45 12.44
N PHE A 24 -26.61 19.60 11.19
CA PHE A 24 -25.74 20.07 10.10
C PHE A 24 -25.43 21.56 10.29
N PRO A 25 -24.16 21.99 10.31
CA PRO A 25 -23.83 23.41 10.30
C PRO A 25 -24.00 23.95 8.87
N LEU A 26 -25.19 24.48 8.56
CA LEU A 26 -25.40 25.33 7.40
C LEU A 26 -24.80 26.72 7.67
N GLN A 27 -23.47 26.82 7.68
CA GLN A 27 -22.76 28.11 7.68
C GLN A 27 -21.53 28.03 6.77
N SER A 28 -21.78 28.16 5.47
CA SER A 28 -20.86 28.83 4.56
C SER A 28 -21.65 29.29 3.34
N GLU A 29 -21.84 30.60 3.22
CA GLU A 29 -22.13 31.26 1.94
C GLU A 29 -20.96 30.97 1.01
N MET A 30 -21.05 29.91 0.20
CA MET A 30 -20.13 29.69 -0.89
C MET A 30 -20.80 30.18 -2.17
N ILE A 31 -20.27 31.30 -2.67
CA ILE A 31 -20.59 31.87 -3.99
C ILE A 31 -20.18 30.82 -5.03
N ILE A 32 -21.17 30.15 -5.64
CA ILE A 32 -20.93 29.28 -6.80
C ILE A 32 -20.90 30.18 -8.03
N PRO A 33 -19.84 30.15 -8.85
CA PRO A 33 -19.74 31.03 -10.01
C PRO A 33 -20.78 30.66 -11.08
N ASP A 34 -21.32 31.71 -11.71
CA ASP A 34 -22.30 31.69 -12.80
C ASP A 34 -22.08 30.52 -13.78
N THR A 35 -22.88 29.46 -13.62
CA THR A 35 -22.97 28.33 -14.57
C THR A 35 -24.40 28.14 -15.07
N PHE A 36 -25.25 29.16 -14.93
CA PHE A 36 -26.68 29.11 -15.24
C PHE A 36 -27.03 29.78 -16.57
N THR A 37 -26.24 29.58 -17.63
CA THR A 37 -26.44 30.31 -18.91
C THR A 37 -26.48 29.45 -20.18
N SER A 38 -26.75 28.15 -20.11
CA SER A 38 -27.08 27.39 -21.34
C SER A 38 -28.49 26.81 -21.28
N ASP A 39 -29.45 27.50 -21.91
CA ASP A 39 -30.78 26.97 -22.24
C ASP A 39 -30.74 26.09 -23.51
N ASP A 40 -29.68 25.28 -23.68
CA ASP A 40 -29.45 24.55 -24.94
C ASP A 40 -30.39 23.33 -25.10
N TYR A 41 -30.93 22.80 -23.99
CA TYR A 41 -31.83 21.64 -24.01
C TYR A 41 -33.05 21.85 -23.09
N ASN A 42 -34.14 22.35 -23.69
CA ASN A 42 -35.45 22.45 -23.07
C ASN A 42 -36.35 21.31 -23.59
N PHE A 43 -36.87 20.48 -22.68
CA PHE A 43 -37.69 19.33 -23.05
C PHE A 43 -38.86 19.15 -22.07
N ASN A 44 -39.92 18.46 -22.53
CA ASN A 44 -41.09 18.22 -21.69
C ASN A 44 -40.75 17.21 -20.58
N VAL A 45 -40.66 17.68 -19.34
CA VAL A 45 -40.32 16.85 -18.17
C VAL A 45 -41.52 16.09 -17.59
N LYS A 46 -42.76 16.40 -18.00
CA LYS A 46 -43.98 15.78 -17.44
C LYS A 46 -44.00 14.25 -17.55
N PRO A 47 -43.62 13.62 -18.68
CA PRO A 47 -43.55 12.16 -18.77
C PRO A 47 -42.57 11.56 -17.76
N LEU A 48 -41.46 12.25 -17.48
CA LEU A 48 -40.45 11.80 -16.51
C LEU A 48 -40.96 11.95 -15.06
N LEU A 49 -41.66 13.02 -14.75
CA LEU A 49 -42.34 13.22 -13.45
C LEU A 49 -43.39 12.14 -13.20
N GLU A 50 -44.20 11.79 -14.20
CA GLU A 50 -45.19 10.71 -14.09
C GLU A 50 -44.53 9.35 -13.79
N ILE A 51 -43.38 9.04 -14.41
CA ILE A 51 -42.60 7.82 -14.12
C ILE A 51 -42.06 7.85 -12.68
N VAL A 52 -41.53 8.99 -12.24
CA VAL A 52 -41.02 9.20 -10.88
C VAL A 52 -42.11 9.00 -9.85
N GLU A 53 -43.27 9.64 -10.04
CA GLU A 53 -44.43 9.47 -9.17
C GLU A 53 -44.88 8.02 -9.11
N ASN A 54 -44.92 7.33 -10.24
CA ASN A 54 -45.31 5.92 -10.30
C ASN A 54 -44.36 5.05 -9.47
N ILE A 55 -43.04 5.20 -9.64
CA ILE A 55 -42.04 4.46 -8.87
C ILE A 55 -42.21 4.72 -7.37
N LEU A 56 -42.38 5.98 -6.98
CA LEU A 56 -42.52 6.36 -5.57
C LEU A 56 -43.82 5.84 -4.95
N GLN A 57 -44.95 5.94 -5.65
CA GLN A 57 -46.25 5.46 -5.15
C GLN A 57 -46.33 3.94 -5.01
N HIS A 58 -45.80 3.18 -5.97
CA HIS A 58 -45.91 1.71 -5.99
C HIS A 58 -44.84 1.00 -5.14
N SER A 59 -43.79 1.70 -4.74
CA SER A 59 -42.72 1.15 -3.89
C SER A 59 -43.15 0.86 -2.44
N ILE A 60 -44.23 1.49 -1.93
CA ILE A 60 -44.62 1.44 -0.49
C ILE A 60 -45.86 0.57 -0.23
N LEU A 61 -46.78 0.44 -1.18
CA LEU A 61 -48.15 -0.05 -0.90
C LEU A 61 -48.35 -1.57 -0.91
N ASN A 62 -47.41 -2.39 -1.37
CA ASN A 62 -47.65 -3.84 -1.52
C ASN A 62 -47.05 -4.74 -0.44
N SER A 63 -46.73 -4.18 0.74
CA SER A 63 -46.27 -5.00 1.88
C SER A 63 -47.40 -5.79 2.58
N ALA A 64 -48.67 -5.68 2.17
CA ALA A 64 -49.78 -6.30 2.89
C ALA A 64 -50.72 -7.24 2.11
N GLN A 65 -50.91 -7.13 0.78
CA GLN A 65 -51.81 -8.05 0.06
C GLN A 65 -51.34 -8.31 -1.38
N GLY A 66 -51.21 -9.60 -1.73
CA GLY A 66 -50.76 -10.07 -3.03
C GLY A 66 -51.83 -9.94 -4.12
N GLU A 67 -52.16 -8.72 -4.53
CA GLU A 67 -52.86 -8.44 -5.78
C GLU A 67 -52.07 -7.44 -6.60
N TYR A 68 -51.33 -7.94 -7.60
CA TYR A 68 -50.80 -7.11 -8.68
C TYR A 68 -51.98 -6.65 -9.54
N SER A 69 -52.57 -5.51 -9.20
CA SER A 69 -53.34 -4.78 -10.18
C SER A 69 -52.36 -4.28 -11.24
N HIS A 70 -52.45 -4.82 -12.45
CA HIS A 70 -51.82 -4.23 -13.63
C HIS A 70 -52.47 -2.86 -13.92
N GLY A 71 -52.14 -1.86 -13.10
CA GLY A 71 -52.29 -0.46 -13.46
C GLY A 71 -51.19 -0.13 -14.45
N GLY A 72 -51.45 -0.39 -15.73
CA GLY A 72 -50.46 -0.24 -16.78
C GLY A 72 -49.85 1.16 -16.78
N VAL A 73 -48.53 1.23 -16.58
CA VAL A 73 -47.74 2.24 -17.30
C VAL A 73 -48.11 2.04 -18.76
N LYS A 74 -48.77 3.02 -19.38
CA LYS A 74 -49.13 2.91 -20.80
C LYS A 74 -47.85 2.55 -21.55
N GLU A 75 -47.86 1.49 -22.37
CA GLU A 75 -46.74 1.11 -23.23
C GLU A 75 -46.22 2.28 -24.09
N SER A 76 -47.01 3.37 -24.23
CA SER A 76 -46.64 4.62 -24.88
C SER A 76 -45.58 5.48 -24.18
N MET A 77 -45.19 5.23 -22.91
CA MET A 77 -44.17 6.05 -22.22
C MET A 77 -42.73 5.59 -22.50
N ALA A 78 -42.53 4.34 -22.94
CA ALA A 78 -41.20 3.78 -23.22
C ALA A 78 -40.62 4.23 -24.58
N ASP A 79 -41.47 4.75 -25.48
CA ASP A 79 -41.11 5.19 -26.83
C ASP A 79 -41.05 6.72 -26.95
N ASP A 80 -41.08 7.44 -25.82
CA ASP A 80 -40.91 8.90 -25.79
C ASP A 80 -39.42 9.24 -25.97
N ASP A 81 -39.09 9.88 -27.10
CA ASP A 81 -37.71 10.27 -27.45
C ASP A 81 -37.03 11.13 -26.37
N THR A 82 -37.83 11.85 -25.57
CA THR A 82 -37.35 12.67 -24.46
C THR A 82 -36.77 11.83 -23.33
N VAL A 83 -37.46 10.74 -22.97
CA VAL A 83 -36.98 9.82 -21.93
C VAL A 83 -35.68 9.16 -22.40
N ARG A 84 -35.64 8.69 -23.66
CA ARG A 84 -34.43 8.09 -24.26
C ARG A 84 -33.23 9.01 -24.25
N PHE A 85 -33.44 10.30 -24.53
CA PHE A 85 -32.37 11.31 -24.56
C PHE A 85 -31.68 11.47 -23.20
N VAL A 86 -32.44 11.41 -22.10
CA VAL A 86 -31.91 11.69 -20.75
C VAL A 86 -31.56 10.45 -19.93
N LEU A 87 -31.85 9.23 -20.43
CA LEU A 87 -31.59 7.97 -19.73
C LEU A 87 -30.13 7.80 -19.30
N TYR A 88 -29.18 8.15 -20.18
CA TYR A 88 -27.75 8.05 -19.88
C TYR A 88 -27.35 8.95 -18.70
N ASP A 89 -27.85 10.18 -18.69
CA ASP A 89 -27.54 11.14 -17.62
C ASP A 89 -28.23 10.79 -16.30
N ILE A 90 -29.47 10.27 -16.34
CA ILE A 90 -30.14 9.73 -15.15
C ILE A 90 -29.36 8.56 -14.55
N GLN A 91 -28.85 7.64 -15.39
CA GLN A 91 -28.02 6.52 -14.93
C GLN A 91 -26.69 7.00 -14.34
N LYS A 92 -26.06 7.99 -14.99
CA LYS A 92 -24.79 8.57 -14.54
C LYS A 92 -24.96 9.30 -13.20
N ILE A 93 -25.98 10.14 -13.06
CA ILE A 93 -26.32 10.80 -11.79
C ILE A 93 -26.64 9.75 -10.72
N GLY A 94 -27.39 8.70 -11.06
CA GLY A 94 -27.71 7.61 -10.14
C GLY A 94 -26.44 6.92 -9.60
N HIS A 95 -25.47 6.61 -10.45
CA HIS A 95 -24.19 6.04 -10.01
C HIS A 95 -23.37 6.98 -9.12
N GLU A 96 -23.28 8.27 -9.44
CA GLU A 96 -22.54 9.25 -8.62
C GLU A 96 -23.16 9.38 -7.22
N VAL A 97 -24.50 9.43 -7.15
CA VAL A 97 -25.26 9.50 -5.91
C VAL A 97 -25.12 8.21 -5.07
N LEU A 98 -24.84 7.06 -5.69
CA LEU A 98 -24.78 5.74 -5.05
C LEU A 98 -23.41 5.38 -4.45
N PHE A 99 -22.30 5.88 -5.01
CA PHE A 99 -20.97 5.34 -4.71
C PHE A 99 -19.99 6.30 -4.03
N ASN A 100 -20.23 7.61 -4.04
CA ASN A 100 -19.22 8.60 -3.67
C ASN A 100 -19.58 9.45 -2.44
N GLY A 101 -19.82 8.86 -1.27
CA GLY A 101 -19.66 9.48 0.08
C GLY A 101 -20.19 10.90 0.36
N GLU A 102 -20.11 11.35 1.62
CA GLU A 102 -20.51 12.72 2.00
C GLU A 102 -19.38 13.71 1.64
N ASP A 103 -19.34 14.23 0.41
CA ASP A 103 -18.38 15.28 0.03
C ASP A 103 -18.95 16.33 -0.94
N GLU A 104 -18.52 17.59 -0.78
CA GLU A 104 -18.82 18.73 -1.68
C GLU A 104 -18.45 18.43 -3.15
N SER A 105 -17.57 17.47 -3.39
CA SER A 105 -17.18 16.99 -4.72
C SER A 105 -18.32 16.31 -5.49
N MET A 106 -19.26 15.62 -4.81
CA MET A 106 -20.39 14.93 -5.46
C MET A 106 -21.37 15.95 -6.04
N LEU A 107 -21.70 16.97 -5.25
CA LEU A 107 -22.64 18.02 -5.63
C LEU A 107 -22.11 18.75 -6.88
N ASN A 108 -20.81 19.03 -6.94
CA ASN A 108 -20.17 19.68 -8.08
C ASN A 108 -20.23 18.83 -9.37
N GLU A 109 -20.05 17.51 -9.31
CA GLU A 109 -20.13 16.65 -10.49
C GLU A 109 -21.57 16.47 -10.97
N ILE A 110 -22.54 16.40 -10.05
CA ILE A 110 -23.98 16.44 -10.39
C ILE A 110 -24.34 17.77 -11.04
N HIS A 111 -23.91 18.90 -10.47
CA HIS A 111 -24.13 20.23 -11.05
C HIS A 111 -23.52 20.37 -12.43
N LYS A 112 -22.35 19.76 -12.67
CA LYS A 112 -21.69 19.74 -13.98
C LYS A 112 -22.48 18.93 -15.02
N ILE A 113 -23.03 17.76 -14.65
CA ILE A 113 -23.92 17.00 -15.54
C ILE A 113 -25.22 17.76 -15.81
N LEU A 114 -25.80 18.39 -14.78
CA LEU A 114 -27.03 19.17 -14.89
C LEU A 114 -26.82 20.56 -15.53
N SER A 115 -25.58 21.00 -15.72
CA SER A 115 -25.27 22.36 -16.22
C SER A 115 -25.80 22.61 -17.62
N THR A 116 -25.87 21.57 -18.46
CA THR A 116 -26.30 21.62 -19.86
C THR A 116 -27.82 21.64 -20.06
N TYR A 117 -28.59 21.53 -18.98
CA TYR A 117 -30.05 21.40 -19.02
C TYR A 117 -30.75 22.70 -18.59
N ALA A 118 -31.95 22.96 -19.12
CA ALA A 118 -32.78 24.08 -18.67
C ALA A 118 -33.04 23.99 -17.15
N TRP A 119 -33.13 25.13 -16.47
CA TRP A 119 -33.21 25.19 -15.00
C TRP A 119 -34.35 24.33 -14.41
N GLY A 120 -35.48 24.24 -15.10
CA GLY A 120 -36.59 23.37 -14.70
C GLY A 120 -36.32 21.87 -14.89
N ALA A 121 -35.52 21.47 -15.87
CA ALA A 121 -35.20 20.05 -16.08
C ALA A 121 -34.23 19.49 -15.02
N LYS A 122 -33.35 20.32 -14.47
CA LYS A 122 -32.34 19.91 -13.47
C LYS A 122 -32.91 19.17 -12.24
N PRO A 123 -33.90 19.70 -11.51
CA PRO A 123 -34.46 19.02 -10.34
C PRO A 123 -35.18 17.72 -10.71
N VAL A 124 -35.84 17.66 -11.88
CA VAL A 124 -36.56 16.47 -12.32
C VAL A 124 -35.58 15.33 -12.65
N LEU A 125 -34.46 15.63 -13.30
CA LEU A 125 -33.40 14.65 -13.59
C LEU A 125 -32.76 14.08 -12.31
N ALA A 126 -32.47 14.95 -11.34
CA ALA A 126 -31.95 14.53 -10.04
C ALA A 126 -32.96 13.63 -9.30
N LEU A 127 -34.24 14.02 -9.29
CA LEU A 127 -35.32 13.24 -8.67
C LEU A 127 -35.53 11.89 -9.37
N ALA A 128 -35.44 11.85 -10.71
CA ALA A 128 -35.53 10.62 -11.49
C ALA A 128 -34.39 9.64 -11.20
N ALA A 129 -33.16 10.12 -11.05
CA ALA A 129 -32.01 9.30 -10.66
C ALA A 129 -32.20 8.68 -9.27
N PHE A 130 -32.69 9.47 -8.31
CA PHE A 130 -33.05 8.97 -6.97
C PHE A 130 -34.18 7.95 -7.03
N ALA A 131 -35.29 8.26 -7.71
CA ALA A 131 -36.44 7.37 -7.86
C ALA A 131 -36.05 6.03 -8.50
N MET A 132 -35.22 6.02 -9.56
CA MET A 132 -34.72 4.80 -10.19
C MET A 132 -33.98 3.90 -9.17
N THR A 133 -33.11 4.51 -8.36
CA THR A 133 -32.32 3.82 -7.34
C THR A 133 -33.22 3.24 -6.24
N TYR A 134 -34.16 4.06 -5.78
CA TYR A 134 -35.15 3.74 -4.76
C TYR A 134 -36.09 2.62 -5.21
N GLY A 135 -36.59 2.67 -6.45
CA GLY A 135 -37.43 1.65 -7.05
C GLY A 135 -36.72 0.31 -7.24
N ASN A 136 -35.47 0.33 -7.74
CA ASN A 136 -34.66 -0.88 -7.88
C ASN A 136 -34.46 -1.60 -6.53
N PHE A 137 -34.25 -0.83 -5.46
CA PHE A 137 -34.20 -1.38 -4.12
C PHE A 137 -35.51 -2.06 -3.71
N TRP A 138 -36.63 -1.34 -3.78
CA TRP A 138 -37.91 -1.88 -3.33
C TRP A 138 -38.41 -3.05 -4.18
N LEU A 139 -38.16 -3.05 -5.48
CA LEU A 139 -38.41 -4.22 -6.33
C LEU A 139 -37.62 -5.44 -5.85
N THR A 140 -36.36 -5.24 -5.47
CA THR A 140 -35.53 -6.31 -4.90
C THR A 140 -36.10 -6.78 -3.55
N VAL A 141 -36.49 -5.86 -2.66
CA VAL A 141 -37.09 -6.17 -1.34
C VAL A 141 -38.44 -6.87 -1.46
N GLN A 142 -39.31 -6.46 -2.37
CA GLN A 142 -40.64 -7.03 -2.51
C GLN A 142 -40.59 -8.43 -3.17
N MET A 143 -39.64 -8.65 -4.08
CA MET A 143 -39.58 -9.86 -4.89
C MET A 143 -38.60 -10.92 -4.37
N HIS A 144 -37.71 -10.61 -3.41
CA HIS A 144 -36.67 -11.58 -2.98
C HIS A 144 -37.24 -12.87 -2.38
N SER A 145 -38.44 -12.85 -1.79
CA SER A 145 -39.07 -14.03 -1.20
C SER A 145 -39.75 -14.94 -2.22
N THR A 146 -40.05 -14.44 -3.42
CA THR A 146 -40.85 -15.13 -4.45
C THR A 146 -40.10 -15.34 -5.77
N ASN A 147 -39.03 -14.58 -6.03
CA ASN A 147 -38.25 -14.62 -7.27
C ASN A 147 -36.75 -14.93 -7.01
N PRO A 148 -36.22 -16.07 -7.50
CA PRO A 148 -34.82 -16.46 -7.30
C PRO A 148 -33.76 -15.47 -7.82
N LEU A 149 -34.08 -14.72 -8.89
CA LEU A 149 -33.19 -13.67 -9.41
C LEU A 149 -33.14 -12.49 -8.44
N ALA A 150 -34.31 -12.03 -7.97
CA ALA A 150 -34.39 -10.98 -6.97
C ALA A 150 -33.72 -11.40 -5.66
N TYR A 151 -33.84 -12.67 -5.26
CA TYR A 151 -33.11 -13.24 -4.12
C TYR A 151 -31.60 -13.12 -4.30
N SER A 152 -31.06 -13.53 -5.44
CA SER A 152 -29.61 -13.47 -5.72
C SER A 152 -29.09 -12.02 -5.74
N VAL A 153 -29.86 -11.09 -6.33
CA VAL A 153 -29.53 -9.66 -6.31
C VAL A 153 -29.63 -9.09 -4.88
N ALA A 154 -30.61 -9.54 -4.08
CA ALA A 154 -30.75 -9.14 -2.68
C ALA A 154 -29.57 -9.61 -1.81
N VAL A 155 -29.04 -10.82 -2.05
CA VAL A 155 -27.82 -11.34 -1.40
C VAL A 155 -26.64 -10.40 -1.66
N LEU A 156 -26.37 -10.08 -2.93
CA LEU A 156 -25.23 -9.25 -3.32
C LEU A 156 -25.35 -7.80 -2.82
N LYS A 157 -26.58 -7.28 -2.77
CA LYS A 157 -26.87 -5.94 -2.22
C LYS A 157 -26.98 -5.90 -0.69
N GLY A 158 -26.88 -7.04 0.01
CA GLY A 158 -26.98 -7.10 1.48
C GLY A 158 -28.38 -6.87 2.06
N ILE A 159 -29.44 -7.02 1.26
CA ILE A 159 -30.82 -6.59 1.57
C ILE A 159 -31.59 -7.56 2.48
N LEU A 160 -31.20 -8.84 2.51
CA LEU A 160 -31.98 -9.94 3.13
C LEU A 160 -32.20 -9.82 4.65
N ASN A 161 -31.44 -8.98 5.36
CA ASN A 161 -31.54 -8.79 6.82
C ASN A 161 -32.34 -7.53 7.26
N ILE A 162 -32.90 -6.76 6.32
CA ILE A 162 -33.65 -5.52 6.62
C ILE A 162 -35.02 -5.82 7.26
N SER A 163 -35.53 -7.05 7.16
CA SER A 163 -36.80 -7.48 7.78
C SER A 163 -36.83 -7.35 9.31
N ASN A 164 -35.66 -7.21 9.96
CA ASN A 164 -35.51 -7.02 11.41
C ASN A 164 -35.40 -5.54 11.84
N LEU A 165 -35.34 -4.58 10.90
CA LEU A 165 -35.43 -3.16 11.25
C LEU A 165 -36.86 -2.83 11.67
N SER A 166 -37.02 -2.10 12.77
CA SER A 166 -38.32 -1.58 13.23
C SER A 166 -39.08 -0.96 12.07
N THR A 167 -40.15 -1.64 11.63
CA THR A 167 -41.04 -1.23 10.53
C THR A 167 -41.64 0.14 10.76
N THR A 168 -41.69 0.62 12.02
CA THR A 168 -42.21 1.94 12.39
C THR A 168 -41.24 3.09 12.12
N VAL A 169 -39.94 2.90 12.37
CA VAL A 169 -38.91 3.94 12.14
C VAL A 169 -38.71 4.15 10.65
N LEU A 170 -38.58 3.04 9.91
CA LEU A 170 -38.52 3.05 8.46
C LEU A 170 -39.75 3.74 7.86
N LYS A 171 -40.96 3.35 8.28
CA LYS A 171 -42.20 3.95 7.78
C LYS A 171 -42.29 5.46 8.05
N SER A 172 -41.96 5.93 9.25
CA SER A 172 -41.98 7.38 9.55
C SER A 172 -40.98 8.19 8.73
N TRP A 173 -39.81 7.60 8.44
CA TRP A 173 -38.80 8.23 7.60
C TRP A 173 -39.26 8.29 6.13
N PHE A 174 -39.88 7.22 5.64
CA PHE A 174 -40.46 7.18 4.29
C PHE A 174 -41.64 8.14 4.12
N ASP A 175 -42.51 8.28 5.13
CA ASP A 175 -43.63 9.22 5.10
C ASP A 175 -43.11 10.68 4.99
N ASN A 176 -42.08 11.04 5.76
CA ASN A 176 -41.44 12.35 5.68
C ASN A 176 -40.75 12.61 4.32
N LEU A 177 -40.12 11.59 3.74
CA LEU A 177 -39.47 11.67 2.44
C LEU A 177 -40.50 11.83 1.30
N ASN A 178 -41.65 11.16 1.40
CA ASN A 178 -42.75 11.33 0.45
C ASN A 178 -43.39 12.72 0.53
N ASP A 179 -43.58 13.26 1.72
CA ASP A 179 -44.12 14.61 1.90
C ASP A 179 -43.17 15.67 1.35
N ALA A 180 -41.85 15.45 1.51
CA ALA A 180 -40.83 16.30 0.90
C ALA A 180 -40.88 16.22 -0.63
N ILE A 181 -40.98 15.02 -1.22
CA ILE A 181 -41.04 14.85 -2.68
C ILE A 181 -42.34 15.43 -3.27
N LYS A 182 -43.49 15.24 -2.61
CA LYS A 182 -44.76 15.87 -3.02
C LYS A 182 -44.65 17.39 -3.02
N ALA A 183 -44.04 17.97 -1.98
CA ALA A 183 -43.80 19.41 -1.93
C ALA A 183 -42.86 19.89 -3.06
N MET A 184 -41.89 19.07 -3.49
CA MET A 184 -41.01 19.39 -4.63
C MET A 184 -41.77 19.33 -5.98
N ILE A 185 -42.68 18.37 -6.15
CA ILE A 185 -43.51 18.25 -7.36
C ILE A 185 -44.53 19.39 -7.42
N GLU A 186 -45.19 19.72 -6.30
CA GLU A 186 -46.09 20.87 -6.20
C GLU A 186 -45.39 22.22 -6.47
N PHE A 187 -44.10 22.33 -6.12
CA PHE A 187 -43.27 23.48 -6.46
C PHE A 187 -42.98 23.57 -7.97
N TYR A 188 -42.87 22.41 -8.65
CA TYR A 188 -42.63 22.33 -10.09
C TYR A 188 -43.88 22.61 -10.93
N ASP A 189 -45.05 22.19 -10.44
CA ASP A 189 -46.35 22.48 -11.04
C ASP A 189 -46.87 23.89 -10.76
N PHE A 190 -46.09 24.73 -10.05
CA PHE A 190 -46.44 26.11 -9.82
C PHE A 190 -46.52 26.86 -11.16
N PRO A 191 -47.64 27.54 -11.48
CA PRO A 191 -47.87 28.04 -12.83
C PRO A 191 -46.79 29.03 -13.27
N SER A 192 -46.21 28.77 -14.44
CA SER A 192 -45.38 29.74 -15.20
C SER A 192 -46.13 31.03 -15.57
N GLU A 193 -47.43 31.13 -15.25
CA GLU A 193 -48.29 32.31 -15.45
C GLU A 193 -47.92 33.51 -14.57
N LEU A 194 -47.06 33.36 -13.54
CA LEU A 194 -46.48 34.49 -12.82
C LEU A 194 -45.20 35.05 -13.48
N ILE A 195 -44.65 34.37 -14.50
CA ILE A 195 -43.44 34.76 -15.23
C ILE A 195 -43.81 35.51 -16.54
N THR A 196 -45.09 35.77 -16.79
CA THR A 196 -45.54 36.54 -17.99
C THR A 196 -46.01 37.96 -17.68
N SER A 197 -45.66 38.55 -16.53
CA SER A 197 -45.87 39.99 -16.32
C SER A 197 -44.68 40.80 -16.85
N GLU A 198 -44.92 41.73 -17.78
CA GLU A 198 -43.93 42.59 -18.47
C GLU A 198 -43.09 43.54 -17.57
N ASP A 199 -43.10 43.37 -16.25
CA ASP A 199 -42.27 44.16 -15.31
C ASP A 199 -40.88 43.51 -15.11
N SER A 200 -39.87 44.12 -15.73
CA SER A 200 -38.49 43.61 -15.81
C SER A 200 -37.75 43.50 -14.47
N SER A 201 -38.20 44.20 -13.41
CA SER A 201 -37.60 44.11 -12.07
C SER A 201 -38.12 42.93 -11.24
N LEU A 202 -39.35 42.44 -11.50
CA LEU A 202 -39.91 41.27 -10.83
C LEU A 202 -39.43 39.96 -11.45
N HIS A 203 -39.04 39.99 -12.72
CA HIS A 203 -38.45 38.84 -13.42
C HIS A 203 -37.12 38.41 -12.82
N SER A 204 -36.18 39.34 -12.56
CA SER A 204 -34.86 38.95 -12.04
C SER A 204 -34.92 38.41 -10.60
N GLU A 205 -35.83 38.93 -9.77
CA GLU A 205 -36.09 38.39 -8.42
C GLU A 205 -36.78 37.03 -8.47
N ALA A 206 -37.78 36.84 -9.33
CA ALA A 206 -38.47 35.56 -9.50
C ALA A 206 -37.54 34.47 -10.07
N GLU A 207 -36.66 34.83 -11.01
CA GLU A 207 -35.65 33.95 -11.62
C GLU A 207 -34.58 33.56 -10.57
N SER A 208 -34.07 34.52 -9.80
CA SER A 208 -33.13 34.26 -8.68
C SER A 208 -33.73 33.36 -7.59
N ILE A 209 -35.01 33.56 -7.24
CA ILE A 209 -35.72 32.72 -6.27
C ILE A 209 -35.94 31.31 -6.83
N SER A 210 -36.24 31.19 -8.12
CA SER A 210 -36.44 29.89 -8.79
C SER A 210 -35.13 29.08 -8.89
N HIS A 211 -34.01 29.72 -9.26
CA HIS A 211 -32.69 29.07 -9.27
C HIS A 211 -32.22 28.65 -7.88
N THR A 212 -32.49 29.49 -6.87
CA THR A 212 -32.21 29.14 -5.47
C THR A 212 -33.03 27.93 -5.05
N GLY A 213 -34.33 27.92 -5.35
CA GLY A 213 -35.22 26.78 -5.10
C GLY A 213 -34.75 25.48 -5.75
N VAL A 214 -34.34 25.52 -7.02
CA VAL A 214 -33.80 24.36 -7.74
C VAL A 214 -32.54 23.80 -7.06
N ASN A 215 -31.61 24.66 -6.65
CA ASN A 215 -30.41 24.21 -5.94
C ASN A 215 -30.72 23.59 -4.57
N TRP A 216 -31.73 24.12 -3.86
CA TRP A 216 -32.20 23.51 -2.61
C TRP A 216 -32.83 22.14 -2.84
N ILE A 217 -33.60 21.97 -3.92
CA ILE A 217 -34.19 20.68 -4.30
C ILE A 217 -33.10 19.65 -4.61
N ILE A 218 -32.10 20.01 -5.42
CA ILE A 218 -30.98 19.11 -5.74
C ILE A 218 -30.20 18.71 -4.48
N LYS A 219 -29.92 19.66 -3.58
CA LYS A 219 -29.28 19.38 -2.29
C LYS A 219 -30.12 18.47 -1.41
N ALA A 220 -31.44 18.65 -1.37
CA ALA A 220 -32.35 17.80 -0.63
C ALA A 220 -32.36 16.36 -1.18
N VAL A 221 -32.42 16.19 -2.51
CA VAL A 221 -32.35 14.88 -3.16
C VAL A 221 -31.03 14.16 -2.84
N VAL A 222 -29.90 14.86 -2.91
CA VAL A 222 -28.58 14.31 -2.55
C VAL A 222 -28.53 13.91 -1.07
N ALA A 223 -29.05 14.74 -0.17
CA ALA A 223 -29.11 14.42 1.25
C ALA A 223 -30.00 13.18 1.51
N CYS A 224 -31.17 13.11 0.88
CA CYS A 224 -32.07 11.96 0.95
C CYS A 224 -31.39 10.67 0.45
N ALA A 225 -30.68 10.73 -0.65
CA ALA A 225 -29.97 9.59 -1.21
C ALA A 225 -28.79 9.14 -0.33
N THR A 226 -28.08 10.10 0.25
CA THR A 226 -26.98 9.82 1.20
C THR A 226 -27.50 9.16 2.47
N HIS A 227 -28.62 9.66 3.02
CA HIS A 227 -29.28 9.03 4.15
C HIS A 227 -29.81 7.64 3.81
N PHE A 228 -30.43 7.46 2.65
CA PHE A 228 -30.85 6.17 2.13
C PHE A 228 -29.64 5.21 2.08
N ASN A 229 -28.55 5.60 1.41
CA ASN A 229 -27.30 4.84 1.33
C ASN A 229 -26.65 4.57 2.69
N SER A 230 -26.75 5.49 3.64
CA SER A 230 -26.25 5.27 5.01
C SER A 230 -27.04 4.19 5.75
N LEU A 231 -28.35 4.04 5.48
CA LEU A 231 -29.16 2.94 5.99
C LEU A 231 -28.74 1.60 5.34
N PHE A 232 -28.36 1.60 4.05
CA PHE A 232 -27.73 0.45 3.39
C PHE A 232 -26.34 0.13 3.95
N GLY A 233 -25.48 1.14 4.12
CA GLY A 233 -24.15 1.01 4.70
C GLY A 233 -24.22 0.51 6.14
N ARG A 234 -25.20 0.99 6.93
CA ARG A 234 -25.50 0.47 8.27
C ARG A 234 -26.02 -0.96 8.24
N SER A 235 -26.71 -1.41 7.18
CA SER A 235 -27.05 -2.83 7.02
C SER A 235 -25.82 -3.69 6.70
N TYR A 236 -24.81 -3.15 6.01
CA TYR A 236 -23.49 -3.78 5.85
C TYR A 236 -22.69 -3.82 7.16
N GLN A 237 -22.74 -2.75 7.94
CA GLN A 237 -22.12 -2.66 9.27
C GLN A 237 -22.87 -3.52 10.31
N LEU A 238 -24.19 -3.67 10.15
CA LEU A 238 -24.99 -4.62 10.91
C LEU A 238 -24.82 -6.06 10.41
N LEU A 239 -24.49 -6.33 9.14
CA LEU A 239 -24.16 -7.68 8.63
C LEU A 239 -22.80 -8.16 9.13
N ILE A 240 -21.86 -7.24 9.33
CA ILE A 240 -20.66 -7.47 10.12
C ILE A 240 -21.05 -7.79 11.58
N ASN A 241 -21.95 -7.00 12.18
CA ASN A 241 -22.39 -7.19 13.57
C ASN A 241 -23.48 -8.28 13.80
N THR A 242 -24.06 -8.91 12.77
CA THR A 242 -25.17 -9.90 12.89
C THR A 242 -24.89 -11.20 12.14
N LYS A 243 -23.61 -11.58 12.01
CA LYS A 243 -23.28 -12.99 12.23
C LYS A 243 -23.37 -13.23 13.73
N SER A 244 -24.52 -13.72 14.18
CA SER A 244 -24.76 -14.14 15.57
C SER A 244 -23.93 -15.39 15.91
N TYR A 245 -22.63 -15.15 16.05
CA TYR A 245 -21.64 -15.87 16.86
C TYR A 245 -20.38 -15.01 17.12
N GLY A 246 -20.22 -13.81 16.51
CA GLY A 246 -18.98 -13.00 16.57
C GLY A 246 -19.03 -11.65 17.31
N ASP A 247 -20.17 -11.25 17.87
CA ASP A 247 -20.38 -9.91 18.46
C ASP A 247 -19.51 -9.59 19.69
N THR A 248 -18.89 -10.62 20.28
CA THR A 248 -17.91 -10.49 21.36
C THR A 248 -16.47 -10.48 20.85
N GLU A 249 -16.16 -11.20 19.77
CA GLU A 249 -14.81 -11.31 19.23
C GLU A 249 -14.42 -10.09 18.40
N GLU A 250 -15.33 -9.51 17.62
CA GLU A 250 -15.02 -8.33 16.81
C GLU A 250 -14.87 -7.05 17.64
N LYS A 251 -15.72 -6.87 18.68
CA LYS A 251 -15.53 -5.80 19.68
C LYS A 251 -14.20 -5.99 20.41
N LYS A 252 -13.83 -7.23 20.75
CA LYS A 252 -12.52 -7.53 21.36
C LYS A 252 -11.37 -7.27 20.39
N CYS A 253 -11.50 -7.61 19.11
CA CYS A 253 -10.50 -7.35 18.07
C CYS A 253 -10.29 -5.83 17.91
N ASN A 254 -11.36 -5.06 17.72
CA ASN A 254 -11.31 -3.60 17.62
C ASN A 254 -10.72 -2.96 18.89
N GLN A 255 -11.07 -3.46 20.08
CA GLN A 255 -10.50 -3.00 21.35
C GLN A 255 -9.01 -3.33 21.48
N LEU A 256 -8.60 -4.55 21.10
CA LEU A 256 -7.20 -4.97 21.10
C LEU A 256 -6.37 -4.16 20.10
N HIS A 257 -6.91 -3.93 18.91
CA HIS A 257 -6.30 -3.12 17.88
C HIS A 257 -6.07 -1.68 18.37
N GLN A 258 -7.11 -1.04 18.92
CA GLN A 258 -7.00 0.31 19.50
C GLN A 258 -6.02 0.36 20.69
N LEU A 259 -6.05 -0.65 21.55
CA LEU A 259 -5.13 -0.75 22.68
C LEU A 259 -3.67 -0.88 22.21
N LEU A 260 -3.40 -1.70 21.20
CA LEU A 260 -2.06 -1.83 20.62
C LEU A 260 -1.60 -0.52 19.99
N LEU A 261 -2.45 0.17 19.21
CA LEU A 261 -2.13 1.49 18.66
C LEU A 261 -1.77 2.49 19.76
N GLN A 262 -2.56 2.54 20.84
CA GLN A 262 -2.32 3.43 21.97
C GLN A 262 -1.00 3.12 22.69
N LEU A 263 -0.70 1.83 22.91
CA LEU A 263 0.50 1.39 23.62
C LEU A 263 1.77 1.59 22.78
N LEU A 264 1.69 1.31 21.48
CA LEU A 264 2.81 1.48 20.53
C LEU A 264 3.05 2.95 20.18
N GLY A 265 2.03 3.80 20.31
CA GLY A 265 2.10 5.24 20.09
C GLY A 265 3.06 5.96 21.05
N LYS A 266 3.55 7.12 20.63
CA LYS A 266 4.43 7.99 21.45
C LYS A 266 3.69 8.75 22.54
N GLU A 267 2.37 8.81 22.46
CA GLU A 267 1.50 9.60 23.36
C GLU A 267 1.34 8.94 24.73
N THR A 268 1.48 7.62 24.82
CA THR A 268 1.35 6.88 26.08
C THR A 268 2.72 6.57 26.66
N THR A 269 3.13 7.27 27.70
CA THR A 269 4.41 7.00 28.38
C THR A 269 4.26 5.82 29.34
N GLN A 270 4.62 4.61 28.90
CA GLN A 270 4.59 3.43 29.75
C GLN A 270 5.86 3.34 30.63
N ALA A 271 5.74 2.73 31.81
CA ALA A 271 6.88 2.52 32.72
C ALA A 271 7.91 1.51 32.17
N ASN A 272 7.46 0.57 31.34
CA ASN A 272 8.26 -0.44 30.65
C ASN A 272 7.46 -1.05 29.48
N ASN A 273 8.16 -1.79 28.64
CA ASN A 273 7.63 -2.53 27.50
C ASN A 273 6.82 -3.81 27.86
N THR A 274 6.76 -4.22 29.13
CA THR A 274 6.15 -5.49 29.53
C THR A 274 4.68 -5.59 29.11
N LYS A 275 3.89 -4.50 29.24
CA LYS A 275 2.45 -4.50 28.93
C LYS A 275 2.18 -4.79 27.46
N VAL A 276 2.84 -4.08 26.54
CA VAL A 276 2.68 -4.34 25.10
C VAL A 276 3.19 -5.73 24.72
N LEU A 277 4.32 -6.17 25.28
CA LEU A 277 4.87 -7.50 25.00
C LEU A 277 3.93 -8.62 25.49
N SER A 278 3.26 -8.43 26.63
CA SER A 278 2.29 -9.41 27.15
C SER A 278 1.01 -9.51 26.32
N ILE A 279 0.69 -8.48 25.53
CA ILE A 279 -0.45 -8.52 24.58
C ILE A 279 -0.01 -9.19 23.27
N LEU A 280 1.18 -8.84 22.76
CA LEU A 280 1.73 -9.44 21.54
C LEU A 280 2.10 -10.92 21.73
N ILE A 281 2.56 -11.29 22.92
CA ILE A 281 3.07 -12.62 23.28
C ILE A 281 2.40 -13.04 24.61
N PRO A 282 1.13 -13.46 24.57
CA PRO A 282 0.38 -13.74 25.79
C PRO A 282 0.89 -15.00 26.50
N LEU A 283 0.86 -14.95 27.84
CA LEU A 283 1.04 -16.13 28.67
C LEU A 283 -0.20 -17.02 28.52
N LYS A 284 0.00 -18.30 28.20
CA LYS A 284 -1.08 -19.28 28.06
C LYS A 284 -0.81 -20.48 28.97
N ASP A 285 -1.83 -20.90 29.72
CA ASP A 285 -1.80 -22.09 30.59
C ASP A 285 -0.62 -22.09 31.59
N ASP A 286 -0.28 -20.94 32.17
CA ASP A 286 0.84 -20.71 33.09
C ASP A 286 2.23 -21.13 32.56
N ASN A 287 2.35 -21.44 31.27
CA ASN A 287 3.59 -21.82 30.64
C ASN A 287 4.27 -20.60 30.00
N PRO A 288 5.55 -20.31 30.33
CA PRO A 288 6.24 -19.15 29.78
C PRO A 288 6.29 -19.20 28.23
N PRO A 289 5.86 -18.14 27.52
CA PRO A 289 5.60 -18.22 26.09
C PRO A 289 6.86 -18.16 25.24
N LEU A 290 7.97 -17.66 25.79
CA LEU A 290 9.25 -17.56 25.09
C LEU A 290 10.13 -18.77 25.40
N ILE A 291 10.98 -19.10 24.44
CA ILE A 291 12.08 -20.03 24.60
C ILE A 291 13.37 -19.38 24.14
N HIS A 292 14.44 -19.53 24.91
CA HIS A 292 15.78 -19.16 24.44
C HIS A 292 16.28 -20.27 23.52
N ALA A 293 16.35 -20.00 22.21
CA ALA A 293 16.54 -21.03 21.19
C ALA A 293 17.82 -21.88 21.39
N SER A 294 18.93 -21.27 21.83
CA SER A 294 20.19 -22.02 22.05
C SER A 294 20.20 -22.91 23.31
N THR A 295 19.49 -22.53 24.37
CA THR A 295 19.51 -23.26 25.65
C THR A 295 18.26 -24.09 25.88
N ASN A 296 17.25 -23.94 24.99
CA ASN A 296 15.94 -24.58 25.09
C ASN A 296 15.21 -24.25 26.41
N THR A 297 15.53 -23.10 27.03
CA THR A 297 14.95 -22.69 28.31
C THR A 297 13.69 -21.85 28.11
N ARG A 298 12.59 -22.23 28.76
CA ARG A 298 11.33 -21.49 28.77
C ARG A 298 11.42 -20.29 29.69
N VAL A 299 11.07 -19.10 29.18
CA VAL A 299 11.11 -17.85 29.96
C VAL A 299 9.89 -16.95 29.67
N GLY A 300 9.56 -16.09 30.63
CA GLY A 300 8.51 -15.09 30.48
C GLY A 300 9.00 -13.85 29.74
N VAL A 301 8.08 -12.98 29.30
CA VAL A 301 8.42 -11.70 28.67
C VAL A 301 9.20 -10.74 29.59
N GLU A 302 9.22 -11.00 30.90
CA GLU A 302 9.94 -10.20 31.90
C GLU A 302 11.46 -10.11 31.66
N VAL A 303 12.06 -11.09 30.99
CA VAL A 303 13.49 -11.05 30.62
C VAL A 303 13.82 -9.93 29.63
N LEU A 304 12.80 -9.40 28.95
CA LEU A 304 12.87 -8.31 27.96
C LEU A 304 12.56 -6.94 28.59
N ARG A 305 12.21 -6.91 29.88
CA ARG A 305 11.77 -5.69 30.56
C ARG A 305 12.82 -4.59 30.46
N ARG A 306 12.40 -3.40 30.00
CA ARG A 306 13.25 -2.20 29.83
C ARG A 306 14.42 -2.38 28.83
N LYS A 307 14.35 -3.37 27.94
CA LYS A 307 15.28 -3.50 26.81
C LYS A 307 14.63 -2.99 25.52
N THR A 308 15.44 -2.58 24.56
CA THR A 308 14.96 -2.41 23.19
C THR A 308 14.67 -3.80 22.62
N VAL A 309 13.49 -4.02 22.05
CA VAL A 309 13.09 -5.34 21.55
C VAL A 309 12.95 -5.31 20.03
N MET A 310 13.65 -6.21 19.34
CA MET A 310 13.57 -6.42 17.91
C MET A 310 12.70 -7.64 17.65
N LEU A 311 11.46 -7.43 17.21
CA LEU A 311 10.54 -8.50 16.85
C LEU A 311 10.81 -8.92 15.41
N LEU A 312 11.44 -10.08 15.21
CA LEU A 312 11.59 -10.72 13.90
C LEU A 312 10.27 -11.40 13.56
N LEU A 313 9.53 -10.84 12.61
CA LEU A 313 8.28 -11.40 12.12
C LEU A 313 8.56 -12.13 10.80
N SER A 314 8.24 -13.41 10.74
CA SER A 314 8.32 -14.19 9.50
C SER A 314 7.34 -15.34 9.55
N ASP A 315 6.99 -15.88 8.39
CA ASP A 315 6.45 -17.24 8.32
C ASP A 315 7.59 -18.28 8.41
N LEU A 316 7.30 -19.52 8.01
CA LEU A 316 8.29 -20.62 7.99
C LEU A 316 9.13 -20.66 6.69
N ASP A 317 8.90 -19.71 5.77
CA ASP A 317 9.60 -19.61 4.49
C ASP A 317 10.86 -18.74 4.58
N ILE A 318 11.12 -18.12 5.74
CA ILE A 318 12.41 -17.49 6.04
C ILE A 318 13.56 -18.47 5.76
N THR A 319 14.55 -17.98 5.03
CA THR A 319 15.65 -18.81 4.53
C THR A 319 16.72 -19.00 5.60
N GLU A 320 17.49 -20.08 5.48
CA GLU A 320 18.59 -20.35 6.42
C GLU A 320 19.73 -19.36 6.21
N GLU A 321 19.94 -18.92 4.96
CA GLU A 321 20.88 -17.87 4.60
C GLU A 321 20.56 -16.55 5.34
N GLU A 322 19.28 -16.15 5.40
CA GLU A 322 18.84 -14.96 6.18
C GLU A 322 19.15 -15.10 7.66
N LEU A 323 18.85 -16.26 8.26
CA LEU A 323 19.10 -16.51 9.68
C LEU A 323 20.59 -16.55 10.02
N ILE A 324 21.43 -17.08 9.13
CA ILE A 324 22.89 -17.12 9.31
C ILE A 324 23.44 -15.69 9.38
N ILE A 325 23.05 -14.81 8.46
CA ILE A 325 23.53 -13.42 8.49
C ILE A 325 22.94 -12.66 9.69
N LEU A 326 21.65 -12.79 10.00
CA LEU A 326 21.08 -12.17 11.20
C LEU A 326 21.82 -12.63 12.47
N ARG A 327 22.19 -13.91 12.56
CA ARG A 327 22.98 -14.46 13.66
C ARG A 327 24.36 -13.80 13.75
N GLN A 328 25.06 -13.63 12.62
CA GLN A 328 26.36 -12.95 12.58
C GLN A 328 26.23 -11.52 13.13
N ILE A 329 25.31 -10.72 12.57
CA ILE A 329 25.05 -9.34 13.01
C ILE A 329 24.64 -9.28 14.49
N TYR A 330 23.79 -10.21 14.93
CA TYR A 330 23.37 -10.28 16.33
C TYR A 330 24.55 -10.62 17.25
N ASN A 331 25.51 -11.44 16.83
CA ASN A 331 26.65 -11.82 17.64
C ASN A 331 27.78 -10.78 17.63
N ASP A 332 27.98 -10.04 16.53
CA ASP A 332 28.99 -8.99 16.43
C ASP A 332 28.79 -7.88 17.48
N ALA A 333 27.52 -7.67 17.90
CA ALA A 333 27.13 -6.80 19.01
C ALA A 333 27.82 -7.10 20.36
N TYR A 334 28.42 -8.28 20.51
CA TYR A 334 28.92 -8.81 21.78
C TYR A 334 30.38 -8.44 22.08
N LEU A 335 31.14 -7.90 21.12
CA LEU A 335 32.59 -7.79 21.26
C LEU A 335 33.07 -6.67 22.22
N GLU A 336 32.21 -5.75 22.69
CA GLU A 336 32.67 -4.59 23.49
C GLU A 336 31.88 -4.26 24.77
N LYS A 337 30.74 -4.92 25.09
CA LYS A 337 29.92 -4.55 26.27
C LYS A 337 29.41 -5.74 27.08
N SER A 338 29.41 -5.60 28.41
CA SER A 338 28.93 -6.63 29.36
C SER A 338 27.42 -6.90 29.30
N GLU A 339 26.61 -5.99 28.74
CA GLU A 339 25.16 -6.18 28.52
C GLU A 339 24.72 -5.62 27.16
N ARG A 340 23.87 -6.39 26.46
CA ARG A 340 23.32 -6.01 25.15
C ARG A 340 22.19 -4.98 25.32
N PRO A 341 22.20 -3.84 24.59
CA PRO A 341 21.19 -2.79 24.72
C PRO A 341 19.84 -3.15 24.06
N TYR A 342 19.80 -4.23 23.27
CA TYR A 342 18.61 -4.76 22.64
C TYR A 342 18.58 -6.30 22.72
N GLU A 343 17.39 -6.85 22.52
CA GLU A 343 17.17 -8.29 22.41
C GLU A 343 16.27 -8.60 21.20
N MET A 344 16.52 -9.72 20.52
CA MET A 344 15.70 -10.16 19.39
C MET A 344 14.72 -11.26 19.82
N VAL A 345 13.51 -11.22 19.26
CA VAL A 345 12.47 -12.21 19.52
C VAL A 345 11.84 -12.63 18.19
N TRP A 346 11.88 -13.91 17.86
CA TRP A 346 11.22 -14.45 16.69
C TRP A 346 9.74 -14.74 16.97
N LEU A 347 8.86 -14.11 16.18
CA LEU A 347 7.41 -14.33 16.16
C LEU A 347 7.05 -15.02 14.84
N PRO A 348 6.82 -16.33 14.86
CA PRO A 348 6.41 -17.08 13.68
C PRO A 348 4.95 -16.77 13.32
N ILE A 349 4.73 -15.94 12.31
CA ILE A 349 3.40 -15.54 11.82
C ILE A 349 2.95 -16.54 10.77
N VAL A 350 2.28 -17.61 11.23
CA VAL A 350 1.76 -18.68 10.36
C VAL A 350 0.26 -18.49 10.15
N ASP A 351 -0.22 -18.76 8.94
CA ASP A 351 -1.65 -18.71 8.63
C ASP A 351 -2.39 -19.90 9.26
N ASN A 352 -3.25 -19.58 10.23
CA ASN A 352 -4.04 -20.55 10.99
C ASN A 352 -5.09 -21.28 10.12
N SER A 353 -5.34 -20.84 8.88
CA SER A 353 -6.23 -21.54 7.94
C SER A 353 -5.62 -22.83 7.37
N THR A 354 -4.30 -23.03 7.52
CA THR A 354 -3.61 -24.21 7.00
C THR A 354 -3.26 -25.16 8.14
N GLU A 355 -3.54 -26.46 7.95
CA GLU A 355 -3.28 -27.47 8.99
C GLU A 355 -1.81 -27.48 9.43
N TRP A 356 -1.60 -27.65 10.75
CA TRP A 356 -0.27 -27.80 11.33
C TRP A 356 0.18 -29.25 11.20
N THR A 357 1.07 -29.51 10.24
CA THR A 357 1.57 -30.85 9.93
C THR A 357 2.92 -31.12 10.60
N ASP A 358 3.29 -32.40 10.71
CA ASP A 358 4.61 -32.81 11.23
C ASP A 358 5.77 -32.16 10.45
N ALA A 359 5.61 -31.99 9.13
CA ALA A 359 6.59 -31.30 8.30
C ALA A 359 6.76 -29.81 8.67
N LYS A 360 5.67 -29.11 9.00
CA LYS A 360 5.74 -27.72 9.51
C LYS A 360 6.39 -27.66 10.89
N GLN A 361 6.10 -28.63 11.76
CA GLN A 361 6.73 -28.73 13.07
C GLN A 361 8.25 -28.96 12.95
N GLU A 362 8.68 -29.86 12.08
CA GLU A 362 10.11 -30.11 11.81
C GLU A 362 10.80 -28.86 11.25
N ARG A 363 10.16 -28.19 10.28
CA ARG A 363 10.68 -26.93 9.72
C ARG A 363 10.81 -25.85 10.79
N PHE A 364 9.79 -25.67 11.63
CA PHE A 364 9.81 -24.73 12.75
C PHE A 364 10.95 -25.01 13.72
N ASN A 365 11.10 -26.27 14.16
CA ASN A 365 12.18 -26.67 15.08
C ASN A 365 13.57 -26.44 14.46
N ARG A 366 13.74 -26.75 13.16
CA ARG A 366 14.98 -26.51 12.43
C ARG A 366 15.32 -25.02 12.41
N LEU A 367 14.38 -24.16 12.03
CA LEU A 367 14.60 -22.71 12.00
C LEU A 367 14.90 -22.15 13.40
N GLN A 368 14.14 -22.57 14.41
CA GLN A 368 14.37 -22.15 15.79
C GLN A 368 15.77 -22.53 16.27
N SER A 369 16.25 -23.74 15.97
CA SER A 369 17.60 -24.20 16.35
C SER A 369 18.73 -23.34 15.77
N LEU A 370 18.45 -22.60 14.69
CA LEU A 370 19.42 -21.70 14.06
C LEU A 370 19.46 -20.30 14.71
N MET A 371 18.65 -20.03 15.73
CA MET A 371 18.57 -18.70 16.33
C MET A 371 19.36 -18.64 17.65
N PRO A 372 20.20 -17.61 17.86
CA PRO A 372 20.87 -17.37 19.14
C PRO A 372 19.98 -16.63 20.16
N TRP A 373 18.82 -16.13 19.74
CA TRP A 373 17.94 -15.24 20.49
C TRP A 373 16.65 -15.94 20.97
N PHE A 374 15.66 -15.18 21.47
CA PHE A 374 14.40 -15.73 21.94
C PHE A 374 13.43 -16.03 20.80
N SER A 375 12.59 -17.04 20.95
CA SER A 375 11.51 -17.36 20.02
C SER A 375 10.23 -17.59 20.80
N VAL A 376 9.07 -17.25 20.22
CA VAL A 376 7.80 -17.75 20.73
C VAL A 376 7.80 -19.26 20.58
N HIS A 377 7.55 -19.98 21.68
CA HIS A 377 7.70 -21.43 21.73
C HIS A 377 6.89 -22.17 20.65
N HIS A 378 5.69 -21.67 20.33
CA HIS A 378 4.85 -22.25 19.28
C HIS A 378 3.97 -21.18 18.64
N PRO A 379 3.74 -21.20 17.31
CA PRO A 379 2.93 -20.18 16.62
C PRO A 379 1.50 -20.03 17.15
N SER A 380 0.89 -21.12 17.64
CA SER A 380 -0.47 -21.10 18.22
C SER A 380 -0.63 -20.26 19.49
N LEU A 381 0.47 -19.76 20.06
CA LEU A 381 0.46 -18.84 21.19
C LEU A 381 0.17 -17.39 20.77
N ILE A 382 0.32 -17.06 19.49
CA ILE A 382 0.07 -15.72 18.98
C ILE A 382 -1.43 -15.57 18.69
N ASP A 383 -2.05 -14.55 19.28
CA ASP A 383 -3.47 -14.27 19.10
C ASP A 383 -3.76 -13.94 17.61
N PRO A 384 -4.78 -14.54 16.98
CA PRO A 384 -5.16 -14.22 15.60
C PRO A 384 -5.39 -12.72 15.34
N ASN A 385 -5.94 -11.98 16.30
CA ASN A 385 -6.16 -10.54 16.19
C ASN A 385 -4.83 -9.76 16.22
N VAL A 386 -3.81 -10.28 16.91
CA VAL A 386 -2.44 -9.74 16.85
C VAL A 386 -1.84 -10.00 15.47
N ILE A 387 -2.06 -11.18 14.88
CA ILE A 387 -1.61 -11.48 13.51
C ILE A 387 -2.27 -10.52 12.50
N GLU A 388 -3.57 -10.27 12.64
CA GLU A 388 -4.30 -9.30 11.81
C GLU A 388 -3.75 -7.88 11.97
N PHE A 389 -3.56 -7.43 13.21
CA PHE A 389 -2.90 -6.15 13.51
C PHE A 389 -1.52 -6.03 12.84
N ILE A 390 -0.69 -7.08 12.91
CA ILE A 390 0.64 -7.12 12.29
C ILE A 390 0.56 -6.96 10.77
N LYS A 391 -0.39 -7.67 10.13
CA LYS A 391 -0.62 -7.57 8.68
C LYS A 391 -1.10 -6.18 8.27
N GLU A 392 -1.99 -5.57 9.05
CA GLU A 392 -2.58 -4.27 8.72
C GLU A 392 -1.62 -3.10 9.00
N GLN A 393 -1.06 -3.03 10.21
CA GLN A 393 -0.32 -1.87 10.72
C GLN A 393 1.17 -1.92 10.38
N TRP A 394 1.76 -3.11 10.29
CA TRP A 394 3.17 -3.29 9.93
C TRP A 394 3.34 -3.81 8.50
N HIS A 395 2.23 -3.98 7.77
CA HIS A 395 2.22 -4.40 6.37
C HIS A 395 2.96 -5.71 6.12
N PHE A 396 2.87 -6.65 7.05
CA PHE A 396 3.47 -7.98 6.90
C PHE A 396 2.76 -8.77 5.80
N ASP A 397 3.50 -9.14 4.76
CA ASP A 397 3.04 -9.86 3.57
C ASP A 397 3.89 -11.12 3.30
N ARG A 398 4.16 -11.90 4.36
CA ARG A 398 5.02 -13.11 4.39
C ARG A 398 6.51 -12.84 4.39
N LYS A 399 6.97 -11.74 3.80
CA LYS A 399 8.39 -11.39 3.82
C LYS A 399 8.87 -11.08 5.24
N PRO A 400 10.02 -11.63 5.67
CA PRO A 400 10.57 -11.33 6.99
C PRO A 400 10.77 -9.82 7.20
N LEU A 401 10.32 -9.31 8.34
CA LEU A 401 10.55 -7.93 8.74
C LEU A 401 10.90 -7.84 10.23
N ILE A 402 11.60 -6.77 10.61
CA ILE A 402 12.02 -6.56 12.00
C ILE A 402 11.38 -5.29 12.54
N VAL A 403 10.47 -5.43 13.51
CA VAL A 403 9.86 -4.32 14.23
C VAL A 403 10.68 -3.99 15.46
N VAL A 404 10.96 -2.71 15.69
CA VAL A 404 11.79 -2.27 16.82
C VAL A 404 10.95 -1.49 17.81
N LEU A 405 10.90 -1.98 19.05
CA LEU A 405 10.24 -1.34 20.20
C LEU A 405 11.28 -0.80 21.18
N ASN A 406 11.04 0.38 21.72
CA ASN A 406 11.91 0.96 22.75
C ASN A 406 11.72 0.27 24.13
N PRO A 407 12.54 0.57 25.15
CA PRO A 407 12.37 0.07 26.52
C PRO A 407 11.00 0.32 27.19
N GLN A 408 10.25 1.31 26.70
CA GLN A 408 8.90 1.65 27.15
C GLN A 408 7.80 0.95 26.33
N GLY A 409 8.15 0.23 25.26
CA GLY A 409 7.19 -0.47 24.41
C GLY A 409 6.60 0.36 23.28
N SER A 410 7.05 1.59 23.07
CA SER A 410 6.66 2.39 21.90
C SER A 410 7.41 1.96 20.64
N LEU A 411 6.76 2.09 19.50
CA LEU A 411 7.31 1.75 18.19
C LEU A 411 8.39 2.76 17.77
N ILE A 412 9.60 2.27 17.53
CA ILE A 412 10.70 3.06 16.94
C ILE A 412 10.68 2.94 15.42
N CYS A 413 10.59 1.70 14.91
CA CYS A 413 10.64 1.41 13.49
C CYS A 413 9.74 0.22 13.15
N PRO A 414 8.78 0.39 12.21
CA PRO A 414 7.91 -0.72 11.76
C PRO A 414 8.65 -1.73 10.88
N ASN A 415 9.80 -1.38 10.30
CA ASN A 415 10.66 -2.32 9.57
C ASN A 415 12.11 -1.83 9.54
N ALA A 416 12.95 -2.37 10.42
CA ALA A 416 14.38 -2.07 10.52
C ALA A 416 15.26 -3.03 9.69
N MET A 417 14.67 -3.96 8.93
CA MET A 417 15.39 -5.01 8.21
C MET A 417 16.46 -4.43 7.27
N HIS A 418 16.13 -3.38 6.51
CA HIS A 418 17.09 -2.71 5.62
C HIS A 418 18.24 -2.03 6.39
N MET A 419 17.95 -1.37 7.51
CA MET A 419 19.00 -0.73 8.32
C MET A 419 19.98 -1.77 8.89
N ILE A 420 19.46 -2.91 9.33
CA ILE A 420 20.25 -4.03 9.85
C ILE A 420 21.13 -4.61 8.74
N TRP A 421 20.59 -4.83 7.54
CA TRP A 421 21.37 -5.30 6.40
C TRP A 421 22.47 -4.35 5.97
N ILE A 422 22.23 -3.04 6.01
CA ILE A 422 23.22 -2.06 5.55
C ILE A 422 24.32 -1.83 6.60
N TRP A 423 23.96 -1.63 7.87
CA TRP A 423 24.90 -1.16 8.90
C TRP A 423 24.98 -2.04 10.15
N GLY A 424 24.23 -3.15 10.21
CA GLY A 424 24.19 -4.02 11.39
C GLY A 424 23.88 -3.24 12.67
N ILE A 425 24.70 -3.42 13.70
CA ILE A 425 24.52 -2.76 15.00
C ILE A 425 24.71 -1.25 14.97
N ALA A 426 25.49 -0.70 14.03
CA ALA A 426 25.75 0.74 13.96
C ALA A 426 24.45 1.55 13.71
N SER A 427 23.41 0.87 13.24
CA SER A 427 22.07 1.41 13.04
C SER A 427 21.21 1.55 14.30
N PHE A 428 21.63 1.02 15.46
CA PHE A 428 20.96 1.26 16.74
C PHE A 428 20.88 2.77 17.05
N PRO A 429 19.71 3.31 17.49
CA PRO A 429 18.49 2.62 17.95
C PRO A 429 17.46 2.32 16.85
N PHE A 430 17.86 2.23 15.59
CA PHE A 430 17.03 1.90 14.42
C PHE A 430 15.94 2.94 14.13
N SER A 431 16.14 4.17 14.58
CA SER A 431 15.20 5.27 14.31
C SER A 431 15.43 5.87 12.92
N ARG A 432 14.38 6.44 12.33
CA ARG A 432 14.47 7.19 11.06
C ARG A 432 15.56 8.27 11.08
N LYS A 433 15.68 9.01 12.19
CA LYS A 433 16.74 10.01 12.35
C LYS A 433 18.13 9.38 12.28
N ARG A 434 18.32 8.23 12.92
CA ARG A 434 19.60 7.51 12.88
C ARG A 434 19.93 7.00 11.47
N GLU A 435 18.92 6.55 10.72
CA GLU A 435 19.06 6.19 9.30
C GLU A 435 19.53 7.40 8.46
N GLU A 436 18.94 8.57 8.67
CA GLU A 436 19.32 9.83 8.01
C GLU A 436 20.76 10.25 8.37
N ASP A 437 21.12 10.18 9.66
CA ASP A 437 22.46 10.51 10.15
C ASP A 437 23.52 9.58 9.51
N LEU A 438 23.25 8.27 9.46
CA LEU A 438 24.16 7.30 8.83
C LEU A 438 24.36 7.56 7.34
N TRP A 439 23.29 7.88 6.61
CA TRP A 439 23.43 8.24 5.20
C TRP A 439 24.22 9.52 4.96
N ASN A 440 24.20 10.47 5.90
CA ASN A 440 24.97 11.71 5.82
C ASN A 440 26.45 11.50 6.18
N GLU A 441 26.74 10.54 7.07
CA GLU A 441 28.10 10.16 7.47
C GLU A 441 28.79 9.30 6.39
N GLU A 442 28.03 8.45 5.70
CA GLU A 442 28.56 7.43 4.81
C GLU A 442 29.01 7.97 3.44
N LYS A 443 30.05 7.36 2.88
CA LYS A 443 30.56 7.72 1.55
C LYS A 443 30.52 6.51 0.62
N TRP A 444 30.22 6.77 -0.65
CA TRP A 444 30.24 5.72 -1.67
C TRP A 444 31.68 5.27 -1.95
N THR A 445 32.15 4.27 -1.20
CA THR A 445 33.52 3.75 -1.22
C THR A 445 33.52 2.23 -1.32
N ILE A 446 34.67 1.66 -1.69
CA ILE A 446 34.81 0.20 -1.78
C ILE A 446 34.77 -0.45 -0.40
N GLU A 447 35.24 0.27 0.62
CA GLU A 447 35.16 -0.13 2.03
C GLU A 447 33.69 -0.30 2.42
N PHE A 448 32.83 0.69 2.13
CA PHE A 448 31.40 0.61 2.41
C PHE A 448 30.72 -0.56 1.68
N LEU A 449 31.11 -0.88 0.44
CA LEU A 449 30.53 -1.98 -0.33
C LEU A 449 30.76 -3.37 0.30
N VAL A 450 31.93 -3.59 0.90
CA VAL A 450 32.32 -4.89 1.47
C VAL A 450 32.23 -4.95 2.99
N ASP A 451 31.91 -3.83 3.63
CA ASP A 451 31.80 -3.73 5.08
C ASP A 451 30.81 -4.76 5.64
N GLY A 452 31.21 -5.43 6.72
CA GLY A 452 30.47 -6.52 7.35
C GLY A 452 30.39 -7.83 6.55
N ILE A 453 31.14 -7.97 5.45
CA ILE A 453 31.13 -9.19 4.61
C ILE A 453 32.45 -9.95 4.73
N ASP A 454 33.59 -9.30 4.47
CA ASP A 454 34.90 -9.94 4.46
C ASP A 454 35.99 -9.04 5.08
N GLN A 455 36.42 -9.40 6.29
CA GLN A 455 37.44 -8.67 7.04
C GLN A 455 38.82 -8.67 6.35
N SER A 456 39.12 -9.65 5.51
CA SER A 456 40.38 -9.71 4.78
C SER A 456 40.50 -8.55 3.79
N ILE A 457 39.39 -8.19 3.12
CA ILE A 457 39.33 -7.06 2.18
C ILE A 457 39.57 -5.74 2.93
N LEU A 458 38.97 -5.56 4.10
CA LEU A 458 39.18 -4.38 4.95
C LEU A 458 40.66 -4.27 5.39
N THR A 459 41.29 -5.40 5.68
CA THR A 459 42.72 -5.46 6.03
C THR A 459 43.61 -5.05 4.84
N TRP A 460 43.31 -5.52 3.63
CA TRP A 460 44.02 -5.11 2.41
C TRP A 460 43.84 -3.62 2.09
N LEU A 461 42.63 -3.09 2.27
CA LEU A 461 42.37 -1.65 2.13
C LEU A 461 43.17 -0.82 3.14
N ALA A 462 43.25 -1.28 4.40
CA ALA A 462 44.07 -0.64 5.42
C ALA A 462 45.57 -0.70 5.08
N GLY A 463 46.03 -1.78 4.44
CA GLY A 463 47.38 -1.93 3.88
C GLY A 463 47.68 -1.04 2.67
N GLY A 464 46.67 -0.34 2.13
CA GLY A 464 46.84 0.57 0.99
C GLY A 464 46.77 -0.11 -0.38
N ASN A 465 46.32 -1.36 -0.45
CA ASN A 465 46.12 -2.09 -1.70
C ASN A 465 44.93 -1.51 -2.48
N TYR A 466 44.98 -1.64 -3.80
CA TYR A 466 43.80 -1.51 -4.65
C TYR A 466 43.00 -2.81 -4.58
N ILE A 467 41.68 -2.69 -4.51
CA ILE A 467 40.77 -3.83 -4.54
C ILE A 467 40.00 -3.81 -5.86
N CYS A 468 39.92 -4.96 -6.51
CA CYS A 468 39.08 -5.21 -7.67
C CYS A 468 38.03 -6.26 -7.31
N LEU A 469 36.79 -5.83 -7.13
CA LEU A 469 35.64 -6.74 -7.05
C LEU A 469 35.17 -7.03 -8.47
N TYR A 470 34.94 -8.29 -8.81
CA TYR A 470 34.45 -8.63 -10.15
C TYR A 470 33.49 -9.81 -10.10
N GLY A 471 32.66 -9.94 -11.13
CA GLY A 471 31.69 -11.03 -11.23
C GLY A 471 31.27 -11.27 -12.67
N GLY A 472 30.52 -12.35 -12.89
CA GLY A 472 30.08 -12.81 -14.20
C GLY A 472 30.06 -14.34 -14.29
N ASP A 473 29.27 -14.88 -15.22
CA ASP A 473 29.07 -16.34 -15.32
C ASP A 473 30.07 -17.02 -16.28
N ASP A 474 30.68 -16.28 -17.22
CA ASP A 474 31.61 -16.82 -18.22
C ASP A 474 33.03 -16.99 -17.66
N ILE A 475 33.43 -18.25 -17.44
CA ILE A 475 34.76 -18.60 -16.93
C ILE A 475 35.90 -18.23 -17.89
N ASN A 476 35.67 -18.21 -19.21
CA ASN A 476 36.71 -17.83 -20.17
C ASN A 476 36.97 -16.33 -20.10
N TRP A 477 35.91 -15.53 -19.94
CA TRP A 477 36.05 -14.11 -19.65
C TRP A 477 36.78 -13.88 -18.32
N ILE A 478 36.43 -14.61 -17.25
CA ILE A 478 37.11 -14.50 -15.93
C ILE A 478 38.61 -14.77 -16.05
N ARG A 479 39.02 -15.85 -16.71
CA ARG A 479 40.45 -16.19 -16.92
C ARG A 479 41.18 -15.08 -17.67
N LYS A 480 40.59 -14.61 -18.78
CA LYS A 480 41.19 -13.55 -19.60
C LYS A 480 41.29 -12.24 -18.84
N PHE A 481 40.22 -11.86 -18.12
CA PHE A 481 40.16 -10.64 -17.32
C PHE A 481 41.21 -10.65 -16.20
N THR A 482 41.24 -11.70 -15.37
CA THR A 482 42.18 -11.79 -14.23
C THR A 482 43.64 -11.81 -14.68
N SER A 483 43.97 -12.46 -15.80
CA SER A 483 45.33 -12.38 -16.38
C SER A 483 45.66 -10.95 -16.82
N THR A 484 44.81 -10.36 -17.66
CA THR A 484 45.05 -9.02 -18.24
C THR A 484 45.15 -7.96 -17.13
N MET A 485 44.29 -8.03 -16.12
CA MET A 485 44.29 -7.09 -14.99
C MET A 485 45.59 -7.21 -14.17
N ARG A 486 46.13 -8.43 -14.01
CA ARG A 486 47.40 -8.65 -13.31
C ARG A 486 48.58 -8.08 -14.09
N ASP A 487 48.59 -8.24 -15.41
CA ASP A 487 49.62 -7.69 -16.29
C ASP A 487 49.62 -6.15 -16.23
N VAL A 488 48.42 -5.54 -16.33
CA VAL A 488 48.23 -4.09 -16.16
C VAL A 488 48.66 -3.63 -14.78
N ALA A 489 48.31 -4.36 -13.71
CA ALA A 489 48.68 -3.99 -12.35
C ALA A 489 50.21 -4.02 -12.15
N HIS A 490 50.88 -5.03 -12.71
CA HIS A 490 52.33 -5.15 -12.68
C HIS A 490 53.01 -4.01 -13.44
N GLU A 491 52.56 -3.71 -14.67
CA GLU A 491 53.12 -2.62 -15.48
C GLU A 491 52.86 -1.23 -14.87
N ALA A 492 51.68 -1.02 -14.27
CA ALA A 492 51.34 0.21 -13.55
C ALA A 492 51.99 0.32 -12.16
N GLN A 493 52.73 -0.71 -11.71
CA GLN A 493 53.32 -0.79 -10.36
C GLN A 493 52.30 -0.59 -9.23
N VAL A 494 51.10 -1.15 -9.37
CA VAL A 494 50.05 -1.09 -8.35
C VAL A 494 49.89 -2.42 -7.64
N HIS A 495 49.82 -2.37 -6.30
CA HIS A 495 49.46 -3.53 -5.49
C HIS A 495 47.95 -3.75 -5.58
N LEU A 496 47.54 -4.85 -6.22
CA LEU A 496 46.15 -5.17 -6.52
C LEU A 496 45.75 -6.50 -5.90
N GLU A 497 44.64 -6.50 -5.17
CA GLU A 497 43.94 -7.72 -4.74
C GLU A 497 42.62 -7.86 -5.51
N MET A 498 42.37 -9.03 -6.07
CA MET A 498 41.16 -9.33 -6.84
C MET A 498 40.25 -10.26 -6.05
N VAL A 499 38.95 -9.97 -6.04
CA VAL A 499 37.93 -10.75 -5.36
C VAL A 499 36.79 -11.07 -6.32
N TYR A 500 36.52 -12.35 -6.51
CA TYR A 500 35.34 -12.80 -7.25
C TYR A 500 34.10 -12.79 -6.35
N VAL A 501 33.13 -11.98 -6.74
CA VAL A 501 31.84 -11.80 -6.07
C VAL A 501 30.71 -12.57 -6.78
N GLY A 502 30.81 -12.77 -8.10
CA GLY A 502 29.80 -13.51 -8.87
C GLY A 502 28.49 -12.73 -9.13
N THR A 503 27.39 -13.46 -9.32
CA THR A 503 26.04 -12.94 -9.62
C THR A 503 25.01 -13.55 -8.66
N SER A 504 23.87 -12.88 -8.46
CA SER A 504 22.80 -13.36 -7.58
C SER A 504 21.89 -14.41 -8.23
N LYS A 505 21.89 -14.50 -9.56
CA LYS A 505 20.93 -15.29 -10.34
C LYS A 505 21.32 -16.76 -10.46
N ASN A 506 22.61 -17.06 -10.68
CA ASN A 506 23.06 -18.40 -11.08
C ASN A 506 23.94 -19.06 -10.01
N LYS A 507 23.33 -19.43 -8.89
CA LYS A 507 24.04 -20.01 -7.72
C LYS A 507 24.90 -21.23 -8.10
N GLU A 508 24.44 -22.08 -9.01
CA GLU A 508 25.22 -23.26 -9.44
C GLU A 508 26.43 -22.89 -10.28
N GLN A 509 26.28 -21.97 -11.24
CA GLN A 509 27.40 -21.53 -12.07
C GLN A 509 28.43 -20.76 -11.24
N VAL A 510 27.98 -19.93 -10.30
CA VAL A 510 28.85 -19.22 -9.36
C VAL A 510 29.70 -20.23 -8.57
N LYS A 511 29.10 -21.30 -8.03
CA LYS A 511 29.82 -22.38 -7.35
C LYS A 511 30.86 -23.06 -8.25
N LYS A 512 30.52 -23.37 -9.51
CA LYS A 512 31.46 -23.95 -10.48
C LYS A 512 32.63 -23.01 -10.79
N ASN A 513 32.35 -21.72 -10.96
CA ASN A 513 33.35 -20.69 -11.22
C ASN A 513 34.29 -20.53 -10.01
N MET A 514 33.75 -20.48 -8.79
CA MET A 514 34.55 -20.42 -7.56
C MET A 514 35.51 -21.61 -7.45
N THR A 515 35.03 -22.84 -7.66
CA THR A 515 35.90 -24.03 -7.67
C THR A 515 37.04 -23.89 -8.68
N THR A 516 36.74 -23.41 -9.89
CA THR A 516 37.73 -23.21 -10.94
C THR A 516 38.74 -22.12 -10.57
N ILE A 517 38.27 -20.99 -10.06
CA ILE A 517 39.11 -19.86 -9.63
C ILE A 517 40.06 -20.28 -8.51
N SER A 518 39.59 -21.06 -7.54
CA SER A 518 40.41 -21.57 -6.45
C SER A 518 41.46 -22.58 -6.92
N ILE A 519 41.11 -23.50 -7.82
CA ILE A 519 42.05 -24.48 -8.40
C ILE A 519 43.12 -23.78 -9.22
N GLU A 520 42.73 -22.84 -10.08
CA GLU A 520 43.63 -22.10 -10.98
C GLU A 520 44.32 -20.91 -10.29
N LYS A 521 43.98 -20.62 -9.02
CA LYS A 521 44.51 -19.51 -8.22
C LYS A 521 44.39 -18.16 -8.93
N LEU A 522 43.24 -17.91 -9.56
CA LEU A 522 43.05 -16.69 -10.34
C LEU A 522 42.88 -15.45 -9.44
N SER A 523 42.23 -15.59 -8.29
CA SER A 523 41.90 -14.51 -7.36
C SER A 523 41.36 -15.07 -6.03
N HIS A 524 41.06 -14.19 -5.06
CA HIS A 524 40.30 -14.53 -3.86
C HIS A 524 38.82 -14.75 -4.20
N CYS A 525 38.15 -15.64 -3.45
CA CYS A 525 36.71 -15.90 -3.56
C CYS A 525 36.10 -15.92 -2.16
N TRP A 526 34.88 -15.43 -2.02
CA TRP A 526 34.12 -15.70 -0.80
C TRP A 526 33.75 -17.17 -0.74
N GLU A 527 34.37 -17.93 0.16
CA GLU A 527 34.19 -19.38 0.27
C GLU A 527 32.73 -19.77 0.54
N ASP A 528 31.98 -18.92 1.26
CA ASP A 528 30.58 -19.11 1.58
C ASP A 528 29.65 -18.41 0.56
N PRO A 529 28.84 -19.16 -0.20
CA PRO A 529 27.82 -18.58 -1.10
C PRO A 529 26.83 -17.63 -0.40
N VAL A 530 26.63 -17.75 0.92
CA VAL A 530 25.79 -16.83 1.70
C VAL A 530 26.36 -15.40 1.65
N SER A 531 27.68 -15.23 1.61
CA SER A 531 28.32 -13.90 1.52
C SER A 531 28.02 -13.22 0.19
N ILE A 532 28.00 -13.98 -0.91
CA ILE A 532 27.63 -13.48 -2.25
C ILE A 532 26.17 -13.05 -2.25
N TRP A 533 25.28 -13.87 -1.71
CA TRP A 533 23.87 -13.54 -1.59
C TRP A 533 23.66 -12.27 -0.75
N PHE A 534 24.35 -12.17 0.39
CA PHE A 534 24.24 -11.03 1.30
C PHE A 534 24.74 -9.73 0.67
N PHE A 535 25.85 -9.76 -0.08
CA PHE A 535 26.33 -8.59 -0.83
C PHE A 535 25.25 -8.00 -1.74
N TRP A 536 24.59 -8.84 -2.53
CA TRP A 536 23.52 -8.40 -3.42
C TRP A 536 22.25 -7.99 -2.68
N LEU A 537 21.88 -8.68 -1.58
CA LEU A 537 20.76 -8.29 -0.73
C LEU A 537 20.99 -6.93 -0.06
N ARG A 538 22.20 -6.68 0.42
CA ARG A 538 22.60 -5.43 1.07
C ARG A 538 22.50 -4.27 0.09
N LEU A 539 22.99 -4.42 -1.15
CA LEU A 539 22.80 -3.43 -2.23
C LEU A 539 21.31 -3.15 -2.52
N LYS A 540 20.47 -4.19 -2.60
CA LYS A 540 19.02 -4.02 -2.75
C LYS A 540 18.42 -3.24 -1.57
N SER A 541 18.89 -3.51 -0.35
CA SER A 541 18.44 -2.79 0.85
C SER A 541 18.87 -1.33 0.87
N MET A 542 20.10 -1.02 0.43
CA MET A 542 20.59 0.35 0.25
C MET A 542 19.66 1.13 -0.69
N TRP A 543 19.31 0.54 -1.83
CA TRP A 543 18.39 1.13 -2.80
C TRP A 543 17.00 1.40 -2.21
N TYR A 544 16.42 0.42 -1.50
CA TYR A 544 15.11 0.58 -0.85
C TYR A 544 15.11 1.70 0.19
N SER A 545 16.13 1.75 1.05
CA SER A 545 16.27 2.79 2.08
C SER A 545 16.34 4.18 1.43
N LYS A 546 17.20 4.36 0.43
CA LYS A 546 17.38 5.64 -0.26
C LYS A 546 16.13 6.16 -0.96
N ILE A 547 15.35 5.30 -1.62
CA ILE A 547 14.09 5.72 -2.26
C ILE A 547 13.07 6.22 -1.24
N ARG A 548 13.01 5.62 -0.04
CA ARG A 548 12.12 6.09 1.03
C ARG A 548 12.46 7.51 1.49
N HIS A 549 13.73 7.93 1.36
CA HIS A 549 14.17 9.30 1.61
C HIS A 549 13.92 10.26 0.43
N LYS A 550 13.16 9.84 -0.60
CA LYS A 550 12.84 10.62 -1.81
C LYS A 550 14.08 11.08 -2.59
N GLN A 551 15.20 10.38 -2.47
CA GLN A 551 16.41 10.68 -3.24
C GLN A 551 16.31 10.03 -4.62
N THR A 552 16.51 10.83 -5.67
CA THR A 552 16.53 10.36 -7.06
C THR A 552 17.95 9.97 -7.48
N VAL A 553 18.06 9.24 -8.58
CA VAL A 553 19.36 8.85 -9.17
C VAL A 553 20.11 10.07 -9.70
N GLU A 554 19.41 11.12 -10.12
CA GLU A 554 20.00 12.34 -10.66
C GLU A 554 20.67 13.17 -9.55
N ASP A 555 20.06 13.19 -8.35
CA ASP A 555 20.50 14.06 -7.25
C ASP A 555 21.62 13.45 -6.39
N ASP A 556 21.77 12.12 -6.35
CA ASP A 556 22.68 11.42 -5.42
C ASP A 556 23.68 10.49 -6.14
N ALA A 557 24.98 10.79 -5.99
CA ALA A 557 26.08 10.01 -6.55
C ALA A 557 26.17 8.58 -6.00
N MET A 558 25.80 8.38 -4.73
CA MET A 558 25.70 7.06 -4.11
C MET A 558 24.56 6.27 -4.73
N MET A 559 23.41 6.90 -4.99
CA MET A 559 22.29 6.25 -5.67
C MET A 559 22.66 5.81 -7.09
N ARG A 560 23.40 6.63 -7.84
CA ARG A 560 23.96 6.20 -9.14
C ARG A 560 24.82 4.96 -8.98
N GLY A 561 25.74 4.96 -8.02
CA GLY A 561 26.60 3.83 -7.73
C GLY A 561 25.82 2.54 -7.40
N ILE A 562 24.83 2.63 -6.51
CA ILE A 562 23.98 1.50 -6.12
C ILE A 562 23.22 0.95 -7.33
N VAL A 563 22.58 1.83 -8.12
CA VAL A 563 21.83 1.41 -9.31
C VAL A 563 22.76 0.77 -10.34
N THR A 564 23.94 1.36 -10.61
CA THR A 564 24.94 0.76 -11.51
C THR A 564 25.33 -0.64 -11.03
N MET A 565 25.60 -0.83 -9.74
CA MET A 565 25.89 -2.15 -9.20
C MET A 565 24.74 -3.14 -9.42
N LEU A 566 23.50 -2.74 -9.15
CA LEU A 566 22.33 -3.60 -9.36
C LEU A 566 22.13 -3.97 -10.85
N THR A 567 22.55 -3.14 -11.80
CA THR A 567 22.55 -3.52 -13.23
C THR A 567 23.56 -4.61 -13.56
N PHE A 568 24.71 -4.64 -12.86
CA PHE A 568 25.77 -5.61 -13.09
C PHE A 568 25.37 -7.05 -12.75
N ASP A 569 24.41 -7.23 -11.85
CA ASP A 569 23.83 -8.53 -11.49
C ASP A 569 23.19 -9.26 -12.69
N SER A 570 22.95 -8.55 -13.80
CA SER A 570 22.41 -9.10 -15.05
C SER A 570 23.40 -9.12 -16.21
N SER A 571 24.65 -8.69 -15.97
CA SER A 571 25.64 -8.47 -17.03
C SER A 571 26.56 -9.67 -17.26
N ASN A 572 27.06 -9.80 -18.49
CA ASN A 572 28.06 -10.80 -18.89
C ASN A 572 29.47 -10.39 -18.45
N GLY A 573 29.67 -10.21 -17.14
CA GLY A 573 30.91 -9.73 -16.56
C GLY A 573 30.81 -8.29 -16.06
N TRP A 574 31.49 -7.97 -14.97
CA TRP A 574 31.61 -6.62 -14.41
C TRP A 574 32.83 -6.51 -13.50
N ALA A 575 33.32 -5.29 -13.29
CA ALA A 575 34.39 -5.00 -12.33
C ALA A 575 34.17 -3.66 -11.61
N VAL A 576 34.55 -3.62 -10.34
CA VAL A 576 34.62 -2.44 -9.49
C VAL A 576 36.02 -2.34 -8.93
N ILE A 577 36.73 -1.27 -9.27
CA ILE A 577 38.11 -1.05 -8.81
C ILE A 577 38.15 0.20 -7.95
N GLY A 578 38.70 0.06 -6.75
CA GLY A 578 38.77 1.14 -5.79
C GLY A 578 39.96 1.01 -4.86
N LYS A 579 40.17 2.04 -4.05
CA LYS A 579 41.13 2.08 -2.95
C LYS A 579 40.46 2.74 -1.76
N ARG A 580 41.01 2.54 -0.56
CA ARG A 580 40.48 3.10 0.69
C ARG A 580 40.11 4.59 0.59
N THR A 581 41.00 5.36 -0.02
CA THR A 581 40.77 6.79 -0.30
C THR A 581 40.73 7.02 -1.81
N GLY A 582 39.66 7.60 -2.31
CA GLY A 582 39.49 7.94 -3.73
C GLY A 582 38.11 7.53 -4.24
N GLY A 583 37.89 7.76 -5.54
CA GLY A 583 36.69 7.27 -6.22
C GLY A 583 36.76 5.76 -6.50
N MET A 584 35.71 5.24 -7.13
CA MET A 584 35.65 3.88 -7.65
C MET A 584 35.35 3.90 -9.14
N ALA A 585 36.00 3.01 -9.89
CA ALA A 585 35.66 2.72 -11.27
C ALA A 585 34.67 1.55 -11.29
N LEU A 586 33.41 1.80 -11.69
CA LEU A 586 32.38 0.78 -11.88
C LEU A 586 32.20 0.56 -13.39
N VAL A 587 32.53 -0.62 -13.90
CA VAL A 587 32.65 -0.83 -15.35
C VAL A 587 32.08 -2.19 -15.76
N PRO A 588 31.23 -2.26 -16.81
CA PRO A 588 30.74 -3.52 -17.34
C PRO A 588 31.87 -4.34 -17.98
N GLY A 589 31.71 -5.66 -17.99
CA GLY A 589 32.78 -6.62 -18.26
C GLY A 589 33.41 -6.52 -19.65
N TRP A 590 32.61 -6.21 -20.66
CA TRP A 590 33.12 -6.00 -22.03
C TRP A 590 33.99 -4.75 -22.11
N LYS A 591 33.58 -3.66 -21.45
CA LYS A 591 34.26 -2.36 -21.51
C LYS A 591 35.54 -2.35 -20.70
N ILE A 592 35.53 -2.96 -19.51
CA ILE A 592 36.74 -3.03 -18.69
C ILE A 592 37.82 -3.86 -19.40
N LEU A 593 37.44 -5.00 -19.98
CA LEU A 593 38.41 -5.85 -20.67
C LEU A 593 38.98 -5.16 -21.92
N GLU A 594 38.15 -4.48 -22.70
CA GLU A 594 38.62 -3.65 -23.82
C GLU A 594 39.62 -2.58 -23.37
N THR A 595 39.31 -1.89 -22.26
CA THR A 595 40.14 -0.80 -21.74
C THR A 595 41.47 -1.30 -21.20
N LEU A 596 41.49 -2.47 -20.55
CA LEU A 596 42.72 -3.10 -20.07
C LEU A 596 43.60 -3.61 -21.20
N ILE A 597 43.03 -4.12 -22.30
CA ILE A 597 43.81 -4.53 -23.48
C ILE A 597 44.50 -3.32 -24.13
N LYS A 598 43.87 -2.14 -24.08
CA LYS A 598 44.42 -0.88 -24.62
C LYS A 598 45.27 -0.12 -23.59
N PHE A 599 45.88 -0.81 -22.62
CA PHE A 599 46.63 -0.15 -21.54
C PHE A 599 47.73 0.78 -22.03
N ASP A 600 48.44 0.39 -23.10
CA ASP A 600 49.47 1.21 -23.73
C ASP A 600 49.00 2.60 -24.17
N GLU A 601 47.70 2.76 -24.48
CA GLU A 601 47.13 4.04 -24.94
C GLU A 601 46.93 5.05 -23.79
N TRP A 602 46.86 4.59 -22.54
CA TRP A 602 46.53 5.45 -21.40
C TRP A 602 47.44 5.33 -20.18
N LYS A 603 48.40 4.39 -20.18
CA LYS A 603 49.33 4.17 -19.06
C LYS A 603 50.11 5.42 -18.65
N ASP A 604 50.45 6.29 -19.61
CA ASP A 604 51.18 7.53 -19.34
C ASP A 604 50.37 8.53 -18.50
N ASN A 605 49.03 8.43 -18.51
CA ASN A 605 48.17 9.28 -17.69
C ASN A 605 48.30 8.98 -16.19
N ILE A 606 48.74 7.77 -15.80
CA ILE A 606 48.91 7.36 -14.39
C ILE A 606 50.01 8.16 -13.69
N ALA A 607 51.00 8.67 -14.42
CA ALA A 607 52.02 9.53 -13.82
C ALA A 607 51.44 10.89 -13.37
N GLY A 608 50.36 11.35 -14.02
CA GLY A 608 49.68 12.61 -13.70
C GLY A 608 48.39 12.48 -12.88
N GLU A 609 47.80 11.29 -12.82
CA GLU A 609 46.51 11.00 -12.18
C GLU A 609 46.61 9.72 -11.32
N ARG A 610 45.73 9.52 -10.33
CA ARG A 610 45.72 8.22 -9.62
C ARG A 610 45.24 7.11 -10.55
N PHE A 611 45.73 5.88 -10.37
CA PHE A 611 45.36 4.72 -11.20
C PHE A 611 43.85 4.60 -11.50
N VAL A 612 43.00 4.75 -10.48
CA VAL A 612 41.53 4.68 -10.64
C VAL A 612 40.97 5.84 -11.47
N GLU A 613 41.51 7.06 -11.31
CA GLU A 613 41.08 8.23 -12.07
C GLU A 613 41.45 8.10 -13.55
N ALA A 614 42.69 7.67 -13.82
CA ALA A 614 43.17 7.37 -15.18
C ALA A 614 42.31 6.28 -15.85
N LEU A 615 41.93 5.24 -15.09
CA LEU A 615 41.05 4.18 -15.56
C LEU A 615 39.63 4.68 -15.87
N ILE A 616 39.04 5.50 -15.00
CA ILE A 616 37.72 6.13 -15.24
C ILE A 616 37.75 6.95 -16.53
N LYS A 617 38.82 7.72 -16.74
CA LYS A 617 39.01 8.51 -17.96
C LYS A 617 39.15 7.63 -19.20
N ALA A 618 39.96 6.57 -19.13
CA ALA A 618 40.18 5.63 -20.24
C ALA A 618 38.92 4.84 -20.62
N THR A 619 38.08 4.49 -19.65
CA THR A 619 36.81 3.79 -19.91
C THR A 619 35.76 4.70 -20.56
N GLY A 620 35.94 6.02 -20.54
CA GLY A 620 34.98 6.98 -21.07
C GLY A 620 33.70 7.06 -20.23
N SER A 621 33.74 6.68 -18.95
CA SER A 621 32.56 6.48 -18.09
C SER A 621 31.74 7.73 -17.78
N ASN A 622 32.16 8.92 -18.25
CA ASN A 622 31.31 10.13 -18.28
C ASN A 622 30.27 10.14 -19.42
N LYS A 623 30.34 9.20 -20.37
CA LYS A 623 29.36 8.99 -21.44
C LYS A 623 29.11 7.50 -21.61
N ILE A 624 28.23 6.92 -20.80
CA ILE A 624 27.67 5.60 -21.10
C ILE A 624 26.82 5.78 -22.36
N GLN A 625 27.41 5.49 -23.52
CA GLN A 625 26.71 5.46 -24.80
C GLN A 625 25.82 4.20 -24.84
N GLU A 626 24.51 4.46 -24.97
CA GLU A 626 23.48 3.66 -25.63
C GLU A 626 23.68 2.15 -25.67
N HIS A 627 23.34 1.45 -24.58
CA HIS A 627 22.89 0.05 -24.65
C HIS A 627 21.84 -0.22 -23.57
N CYS A 628 20.82 -1.03 -23.90
CA CYS A 628 19.68 -1.37 -23.04
C CYS A 628 20.09 -1.98 -21.68
N LEU A 629 20.30 -1.13 -20.67
CA LEU A 629 20.48 -1.57 -19.29
C LEU A 629 19.14 -2.13 -18.78
N LYS A 630 19.19 -3.37 -18.29
CA LYS A 630 18.08 -4.06 -17.61
C LYS A 630 18.30 -3.98 -16.11
N LEU A 631 17.55 -3.11 -15.47
CA LEU A 631 17.52 -3.01 -14.02
C LEU A 631 16.30 -3.78 -13.51
N VAL A 632 16.55 -4.94 -12.90
CA VAL A 632 15.52 -5.78 -12.28
C VAL A 632 15.49 -5.45 -10.79
N LEU A 633 14.46 -4.75 -10.35
CA LEU A 633 14.27 -4.36 -8.95
C LEU A 633 13.12 -5.16 -8.36
N PRO A 634 13.18 -5.59 -7.10
CA PRO A 634 12.02 -6.19 -6.46
C PRO A 634 10.92 -5.11 -6.28
N LYS A 635 9.64 -5.48 -6.41
CA LYS A 635 8.54 -4.49 -6.27
C LYS A 635 8.39 -4.04 -4.81
N ILE A 636 8.13 -2.75 -4.59
CA ILE A 636 7.64 -2.19 -3.32
C ILE A 636 6.32 -2.90 -2.92
N PRO A 637 6.13 -3.31 -1.65
CA PRO A 637 4.92 -4.00 -1.21
C PRO A 637 3.65 -3.16 -1.48
N GLY A 638 2.60 -3.81 -2.00
CA GLY A 638 1.31 -3.21 -2.32
C GLY A 638 0.29 -4.26 -2.80
N LYS A 639 -0.99 -4.09 -2.45
CA LYS A 639 -2.09 -5.05 -2.66
C LYS A 639 -2.30 -5.39 -4.14
N MET A 640 -1.81 -6.55 -4.59
CA MET A 640 -2.22 -7.21 -5.83
C MET A 640 -1.82 -8.69 -5.79
N HIS A 641 -2.68 -9.56 -6.36
CA HIS A 641 -2.64 -11.02 -6.28
C HIS A 641 -1.28 -11.67 -6.63
N ASP A 642 -0.97 -12.75 -5.90
CA ASP A 642 0.14 -13.66 -6.16
C ASP A 642 -0.07 -14.44 -7.46
N VAL A 643 1.00 -14.63 -8.24
CA VAL A 643 0.98 -15.39 -9.49
C VAL A 643 1.78 -16.67 -9.27
N SER A 644 1.19 -17.83 -9.53
CA SER A 644 1.89 -19.12 -9.48
C SER A 644 2.47 -19.47 -10.85
N CYS A 645 3.65 -20.09 -10.86
CA CYS A 645 4.27 -20.61 -12.07
C CYS A 645 3.37 -21.70 -12.69
N SER A 646 3.04 -21.58 -13.97
CA SER A 646 2.17 -22.54 -14.67
C SER A 646 2.77 -23.95 -14.78
N GLU A 647 4.11 -24.07 -14.73
CA GLU A 647 4.79 -25.36 -14.84
C GLU A 647 5.01 -26.06 -13.49
N CYS A 648 5.55 -25.34 -12.49
CA CYS A 648 5.91 -25.95 -11.19
C CYS A 648 4.95 -25.61 -10.04
N GLY A 649 3.96 -24.73 -10.26
CA GLY A 649 3.00 -24.32 -9.23
C GLY A 649 3.55 -23.39 -8.14
N ASN A 650 4.86 -23.20 -8.07
CA ASN A 650 5.49 -22.34 -7.06
C ASN A 650 5.09 -20.87 -7.23
N PRO A 651 4.95 -20.11 -6.13
CA PRO A 651 4.70 -18.67 -6.19
C PRO A 651 5.83 -17.96 -6.93
N MET A 652 5.48 -17.08 -7.86
CA MET A 652 6.43 -16.28 -8.63
C MET A 652 6.74 -14.99 -7.90
N GLU A 653 8.03 -14.68 -7.77
CA GLU A 653 8.48 -13.40 -7.23
C GLU A 653 8.23 -12.26 -8.23
N LYS A 654 7.72 -11.13 -7.73
CA LYS A 654 7.47 -9.95 -8.56
C LYS A 654 8.67 -9.02 -8.61
N TYR A 655 9.07 -8.69 -9.83
CA TYR A 655 10.08 -7.68 -10.12
C TYR A 655 9.52 -6.54 -10.97
N ILE A 656 10.03 -5.32 -10.76
CA ILE A 656 9.93 -4.20 -11.68
C ILE A 656 11.17 -4.27 -12.58
N LEU A 657 10.96 -4.45 -13.88
CA LEU A 657 12.00 -4.33 -14.88
C LEU A 657 11.99 -2.90 -15.42
N TYR A 658 13.09 -2.18 -15.23
CA TYR A 658 13.39 -0.98 -16.00
C TYR A 658 14.33 -1.39 -17.12
N GLU A 659 13.90 -1.17 -18.35
CA GLU A 659 14.71 -1.38 -19.55
C GLU A 659 14.89 -0.01 -20.19
N CYS A 660 16.14 0.35 -20.51
CA CYS A 660 16.38 1.57 -21.28
C CYS A 660 15.73 1.37 -22.66
N CYS A 661 14.81 2.27 -23.05
CA CYS A 661 14.27 2.26 -24.39
C CYS A 661 15.29 2.90 -25.33
N ASP A 662 15.63 2.23 -26.42
CA ASP A 662 16.33 2.86 -27.54
C ASP A 662 15.46 4.02 -28.06
N LYS A 663 16.08 5.18 -28.30
CA LYS A 663 15.44 6.28 -29.05
C LYS A 663 15.75 6.16 -30.52
#